data_AF-A0A3L7RHS7-F1
#
_entry.id   AF-A0A3L7RHS7-F1
#
_cell.length_a   1.000
_cell.length_b   1.000
_cell.length_c   1.000
_cell.angle_alpha   90.00
_cell.angle_beta   90.00
_cell.angle_gamma   90.00
#
_symmetry.space_group_name_H-M   'P 1'
#
loop_
_entity.id
_entity.type
_entity.pdbx_description
1 polymer ?
#
loop_
_entity_poly.entity_id
_entity_poly.type
_entity_poly.pdbx_seq_one_letter_code
_entity_poly.pdbx_strand_id
1 'polypeptide(L)'
;LNDYVGWRPMAVLENGRLSEPYGHERVRPIPLFIAGVGAAHGRYKNLVAGAIEILASAPPRLLQQADFDASALEELAIDPRAFDFLHPAASRPNYLFGLWDPSHIDEQGLYRRMVVQQATLDGILSWAETAEPVSAEHADRRQAELRRESSAVLAGVILMASGLCGHGPGAHQASLPLSELLPRIAGYRDEFYSWLMTQLPAEHGQRLAEETQKLRQPFGGVRRHINSLLASRRARQVESVALASVLARLGRAEGAERMAGIVPAASARMLSRIASCVVAAQQGLSHPDPLTATAATAEPLDQLEAATDLLFRAVGCGAAVDPWNILGLAGQFPLHEPGGESLADPRVDDLIAITGSILDSYASVWQHSSLDGPPTVARRAAAALERLAVWWDRHATTTVSGVQHLSGREVLESAREVIGSLQRRRETAPLPPPPGFWRKEVAAYSSPRSHSQAADALLSEGDLDGAMGLLVHWASLLEGTAIERSGPIWLGAAARWTAKAFADRSEKGRSRVRRFLELVEANTSAIADCIELAAAGREPFAEQRAGFPGSDEDQEPGDDADDDPAEAEESVASAYDSMVWRDSTDDGVDGGMLDMDVPGASSAVGVAAVEQAAEFFSSICQLLRHAVTAWCAMDVADGTHPSRAETDSVIGWRHFLRRMRRAMVRAAASIAARDTKPSPGMSPAEYDRLRWHRESAAERLIDAAVQSTETLWLLSAHLHMSQPTAAAEEQALAADASSPALPAKKSKGAVGRLFAGLLRGDAPAARQALGIVSGRLAGKAVLYVPLSRGGKPSRIVMARCRERLLERLVCCLPRLGMVAETSTVVQLAKSLESKRPKGAASVSEFDRVFEAATIALVERIVESASTPGEDGQAASQTLMTQRILEGLSLLVPRLLETWMTHARQLRLSVLERVRDDKTFASIQEFIERYGSGLFTQHTLAPPSLRGILRGGVRHFLEQLVERQMVDPADSSTTAATRVPVRLIEELVSGVLPIKQASARLRLVLESIAENHAEYRDWNSTTTQSDRGEYLHILLNFLRIKAEYDRIAWTLRPVNMAHRVLARRGVTEAAEAWRGRMRDETRGTADALVSRLSQLEAQWGMRLASISDRVRRSFTATLEQDELEALVEPAVGELFTGSPAGAGDSLERRADSFLGVASGSGVEVPDWLERLSGTVDRAIEHADIGLSEFSTTGQLPEAVRWTPIPWDVIHAALKA
;
A
#
# COMPACT_ATOMS: atom_id res chain seq x y z
N LEU A 1 -20.46 9.92 -38.97
CA LEU A 1 -21.48 10.07 -37.90
C LEU A 1 -20.84 10.15 -36.54
N ASN A 2 -19.84 9.31 -36.22
CA ASN A 2 -19.12 9.40 -34.95
C ASN A 2 -18.19 10.61 -34.93
N ASP A 3 -18.48 11.54 -34.04
CA ASP A 3 -17.87 12.88 -33.98
C ASP A 3 -17.59 13.36 -32.54
N TYR A 4 -17.75 12.48 -31.55
CA TYR A 4 -17.48 12.77 -30.14
C TYR A 4 -16.51 11.76 -29.52
N VAL A 5 -15.50 12.26 -28.82
CA VAL A 5 -14.47 11.44 -28.14
C VAL A 5 -14.60 11.53 -26.63
N GLY A 6 -15.23 12.58 -26.10
CA GLY A 6 -15.18 12.91 -24.68
C GLY A 6 -13.76 13.27 -24.23
N TRP A 7 -13.52 13.21 -22.92
CA TRP A 7 -12.24 13.60 -22.34
C TRP A 7 -11.28 12.42 -22.21
N ARG A 8 -10.69 12.03 -23.35
CA ARG A 8 -9.66 10.99 -23.46
C ARG A 8 -8.48 11.57 -24.23
N PRO A 9 -7.47 12.11 -23.54
CA PRO A 9 -6.29 12.62 -24.20
C PRO A 9 -5.53 11.46 -24.84
N MET A 10 -5.12 11.65 -26.09
CA MET A 10 -4.25 10.73 -26.82
C MET A 10 -3.06 11.54 -27.30
N ALA A 11 -1.85 11.25 -26.84
CA ALA A 11 -0.67 12.00 -27.24
C ALA A 11 -0.50 12.03 -28.77
N VAL A 12 -0.29 13.23 -29.34
CA VAL A 12 0.21 13.40 -30.70
C VAL A 12 1.61 13.96 -30.60
N LEU A 13 2.59 13.20 -31.11
CA LEU A 13 4.00 13.56 -31.02
C LEU A 13 4.44 14.56 -32.10
N GLU A 14 3.54 14.90 -33.03
CA GLU A 14 3.80 15.79 -34.17
C GLU A 14 2.91 17.06 -34.13
N ASN A 15 3.40 18.16 -34.69
CA ASN A 15 2.63 19.40 -34.95
C ASN A 15 2.13 20.17 -33.71
N GLY A 16 2.67 19.93 -32.51
CA GLY A 16 2.31 20.67 -31.28
C GLY A 16 0.83 20.50 -30.86
N ARG A 17 0.12 19.52 -31.44
CA ARG A 17 -1.24 19.18 -31.05
C ARG A 17 -1.20 18.26 -29.83
N LEU A 18 -2.08 18.51 -28.86
CA LEU A 18 -2.15 17.66 -27.67
C LEU A 18 -2.84 16.31 -27.94
N SER A 19 -3.76 16.19 -28.92
CA SER A 19 -4.37 14.90 -29.25
C SER A 19 -5.01 14.68 -30.62
N GLU A 20 -4.99 13.42 -31.11
CA GLU A 20 -5.69 12.94 -32.32
C GLU A 20 -6.31 11.54 -32.11
N PRO A 21 -7.56 11.50 -31.64
CA PRO A 21 -8.57 10.47 -31.81
C PRO A 21 -8.32 9.19 -32.59
N TYR A 22 -8.27 7.97 -32.04
CA TYR A 22 -8.46 6.80 -32.93
C TYR A 22 -9.87 6.85 -33.51
N GLY A 23 -10.02 6.53 -34.79
CA GLY A 23 -11.33 6.61 -35.47
C GLY A 23 -12.43 5.79 -34.78
N HIS A 24 -12.07 4.70 -34.10
CA HIS A 24 -12.99 3.81 -33.39
C HIS A 24 -13.25 4.20 -31.93
N GLU A 25 -12.52 5.18 -31.38
CA GLU A 25 -12.87 5.81 -30.11
C GLU A 25 -14.01 6.83 -30.25
N ARG A 26 -14.17 7.38 -31.46
CA ARG A 26 -15.26 8.31 -31.75
C ARG A 26 -16.59 7.57 -31.69
N VAL A 27 -17.56 8.17 -31.03
CA VAL A 27 -18.97 7.76 -31.00
C VAL A 27 -19.87 8.91 -31.44
N ARG A 28 -21.10 8.62 -31.83
CA ARG A 28 -22.13 9.65 -32.00
C ARG A 28 -22.84 9.83 -30.64
N PRO A 29 -22.82 11.02 -30.03
CA PRO A 29 -23.57 11.25 -28.80
C PRO A 29 -25.07 11.18 -29.09
N ILE A 30 -25.86 10.71 -28.13
CA ILE A 30 -27.31 10.52 -28.32
C ILE A 30 -28.02 11.85 -28.00
N PRO A 31 -28.68 12.50 -28.97
CA PRO A 31 -29.30 13.80 -28.77
C PRO A 31 -30.50 13.72 -27.81
N LEU A 32 -30.54 14.64 -26.85
CA LEU A 32 -31.65 14.87 -25.92
C LEU A 32 -32.46 16.12 -26.25
N PHE A 33 -31.84 17.11 -26.88
CA PHE A 33 -32.48 18.33 -27.35
C PHE A 33 -31.74 18.83 -28.59
N ILE A 34 -32.49 19.33 -29.56
CA ILE A 34 -31.96 20.01 -30.75
C ILE A 34 -32.70 21.34 -30.91
N ALA A 35 -31.96 22.43 -31.11
CA ALA A 35 -32.52 23.76 -31.34
C ALA A 35 -33.48 23.74 -32.55
N GLY A 36 -34.63 24.40 -32.42
CA GLY A 36 -35.70 24.40 -33.42
C GLY A 36 -36.55 23.13 -33.49
N VAL A 37 -36.12 22.01 -32.90
CA VAL A 37 -36.89 20.74 -32.84
C VAL A 37 -37.48 20.51 -31.44
N GLY A 38 -36.72 20.79 -30.38
CA GLY A 38 -37.12 20.59 -28.99
C GLY A 38 -36.54 19.31 -28.36
N ALA A 39 -37.06 18.94 -27.18
CA ALA A 39 -36.58 17.79 -26.43
C ALA A 39 -37.00 16.45 -27.07
N ALA A 40 -36.07 15.51 -27.13
CA ALA A 40 -36.26 14.18 -27.68
C ALA A 40 -37.35 13.39 -26.91
N HIS A 41 -38.06 12.51 -27.62
CA HIS A 41 -39.04 11.61 -27.00
C HIS A 41 -38.34 10.51 -26.19
N GLY A 42 -38.84 10.21 -24.99
CA GLY A 42 -38.29 9.16 -24.11
C GLY A 42 -38.32 9.55 -22.63
N ARG A 43 -37.62 8.78 -21.79
CA ARG A 43 -37.63 8.95 -20.33
C ARG A 43 -37.13 10.31 -19.84
N TYR A 44 -36.26 10.97 -20.61
CA TYR A 44 -35.68 12.27 -20.26
C TYR A 44 -36.47 13.48 -20.78
N LYS A 45 -37.52 13.28 -21.60
CA LYS A 45 -38.21 14.36 -22.31
C LYS A 45 -38.61 15.51 -21.38
N ASN A 46 -39.35 15.19 -20.31
CA ASN A 46 -39.89 16.19 -19.39
C ASN A 46 -38.79 16.88 -18.58
N LEU A 47 -37.76 16.12 -18.19
CA LEU A 47 -36.62 16.65 -17.44
C LEU A 47 -35.88 17.71 -18.26
N VAL A 48 -35.53 17.36 -19.51
CA VAL A 48 -34.79 18.22 -20.44
C VAL A 48 -35.63 19.41 -20.86
N ALA A 49 -36.88 19.21 -21.27
CA ALA A 49 -37.77 20.30 -21.66
C ALA A 49 -37.94 21.33 -20.54
N GLY A 50 -38.15 20.89 -19.29
CA GLY A 50 -38.27 21.79 -18.15
C GLY A 50 -36.96 22.52 -17.82
N ALA A 51 -35.80 21.89 -18.00
CA ALA A 51 -34.51 22.54 -17.77
C ALA A 51 -34.24 23.64 -18.81
N ILE A 52 -34.52 23.39 -20.09
CA ILE A 52 -34.40 24.38 -21.16
C ILE A 52 -35.37 25.56 -20.94
N GLU A 53 -36.61 25.29 -20.50
CA GLU A 53 -37.57 26.35 -20.15
C GLU A 53 -37.05 27.24 -19.00
N ILE A 54 -36.49 26.63 -17.94
CA ILE A 54 -35.91 27.38 -16.82
C ILE A 54 -34.76 28.27 -17.29
N LEU A 55 -33.82 27.72 -18.08
CA LEU A 55 -32.68 28.46 -18.62
C LEU A 55 -33.11 29.62 -19.52
N ALA A 56 -34.13 29.42 -20.36
CA ALA A 56 -34.66 30.48 -21.24
C ALA A 56 -35.31 31.64 -20.46
N SER A 57 -35.81 31.39 -19.25
CA SER A 57 -36.41 32.41 -18.37
C SER A 57 -35.41 33.07 -17.40
N ALA A 58 -34.17 32.59 -17.34
CA ALA A 58 -33.18 33.05 -16.37
C ALA A 58 -32.67 34.48 -16.70
N PRO A 59 -32.39 35.31 -15.68
CA PRO A 59 -31.82 36.64 -15.86
C PRO A 59 -30.52 36.61 -16.69
N PRO A 60 -30.36 37.47 -17.71
CA PRO A 60 -29.15 37.48 -18.56
C PRO A 60 -27.85 37.66 -17.77
N ARG A 61 -27.88 38.44 -16.69
CA ARG A 61 -26.73 38.65 -15.80
C ARG A 61 -26.26 37.34 -15.14
N LEU A 62 -27.16 36.44 -14.77
CA LEU A 62 -26.79 35.14 -14.17
C LEU A 62 -26.17 34.21 -15.21
N LEU A 63 -26.72 34.19 -16.42
CA LEU A 63 -26.18 33.38 -17.52
C LEU A 63 -24.78 33.86 -17.92
N GLN A 64 -24.56 35.19 -17.98
CA GLN A 64 -23.25 35.79 -18.23
C GLN A 64 -22.21 35.46 -17.14
N GLN A 65 -22.61 35.36 -15.86
CA GLN A 65 -21.68 34.95 -14.79
C GLN A 65 -21.18 33.51 -14.98
N ALA A 66 -22.04 32.64 -15.53
CA ALA A 66 -21.73 31.25 -15.87
C ALA A 66 -21.15 31.07 -17.28
N ASP A 67 -20.85 32.17 -17.98
CA ASP A 67 -20.34 32.18 -19.35
C ASP A 67 -21.21 31.34 -20.31
N PHE A 68 -22.53 31.45 -20.16
CA PHE A 68 -23.52 30.66 -20.89
C PHE A 68 -24.42 31.56 -21.73
N ASP A 69 -24.60 31.22 -23.00
CA ASP A 69 -25.59 31.81 -23.91
C ASP A 69 -26.60 30.74 -24.34
N ALA A 70 -27.88 30.95 -23.99
CA ALA A 70 -28.96 30.02 -24.32
C ALA A 70 -29.17 29.86 -25.84
N SER A 71 -28.82 30.88 -26.64
CA SER A 71 -28.90 30.83 -28.10
C SER A 71 -27.75 30.04 -28.73
N ALA A 72 -26.67 29.81 -27.98
CA ALA A 72 -25.52 29.05 -28.45
C ALA A 72 -25.72 27.53 -28.37
N LEU A 73 -26.64 27.05 -27.52
CA LEU A 73 -26.91 25.62 -27.34
C LEU A 73 -27.75 25.05 -28.50
N GLU A 74 -27.07 24.46 -29.49
CA GLU A 74 -27.70 23.78 -30.63
C GLU A 74 -28.10 22.33 -30.29
N GLU A 75 -27.26 21.63 -29.54
CA GLU A 75 -27.47 20.23 -29.17
C GLU A 75 -27.15 20.00 -27.67
N LEU A 76 -28.10 19.40 -26.93
CA LEU A 76 -27.80 18.74 -25.65
C LEU A 76 -27.85 17.24 -25.90
N ALA A 77 -26.79 16.51 -25.54
CA ALA A 77 -26.67 15.09 -25.80
C ALA A 77 -26.12 14.29 -24.61
N ILE A 78 -26.21 12.96 -24.68
CA ILE A 78 -25.56 12.04 -23.73
C ILE A 78 -24.43 11.28 -24.40
N ASP A 79 -23.35 11.06 -23.65
CA ASP A 79 -22.33 10.09 -24.01
C ASP A 79 -22.94 8.68 -23.91
N PRO A 80 -22.96 7.87 -24.97
CA PRO A 80 -23.49 6.50 -24.94
C PRO A 80 -22.59 5.53 -24.15
N ARG A 81 -21.34 5.92 -23.84
CA ARG A 81 -20.43 5.10 -23.06
C ARG A 81 -20.81 5.15 -21.58
N ALA A 82 -20.62 4.02 -20.91
CA ALA A 82 -20.79 3.95 -19.48
C ALA A 82 -19.80 4.89 -18.77
N PHE A 83 -20.28 5.64 -17.79
CA PHE A 83 -19.42 6.43 -16.93
C PHE A 83 -18.55 5.49 -16.08
N ASP A 84 -17.23 5.67 -16.17
CA ASP A 84 -16.26 4.93 -15.38
C ASP A 84 -15.73 5.82 -14.26
N PHE A 85 -16.10 5.49 -13.01
CA PHE A 85 -15.66 6.27 -11.84
C PHE A 85 -14.17 6.11 -11.52
N LEU A 86 -13.51 5.07 -12.04
CA LEU A 86 -12.08 4.83 -11.88
C LEU A 86 -11.24 5.52 -12.95
N HIS A 87 -11.88 6.06 -14.00
CA HIS A 87 -11.19 6.81 -15.02
C HIS A 87 -10.71 8.17 -14.46
N PRO A 88 -9.45 8.61 -14.69
CA PRO A 88 -8.90 9.88 -14.21
C PRO A 88 -9.76 11.11 -14.50
N ALA A 89 -10.45 11.12 -15.63
CA ALA A 89 -11.41 12.16 -16.00
C ALA A 89 -12.50 12.40 -14.94
N ALA A 90 -12.86 11.40 -14.12
CA ALA A 90 -13.81 11.56 -13.01
C ALA A 90 -13.32 12.53 -11.92
N SER A 91 -12.01 12.78 -11.84
CA SER A 91 -11.41 13.77 -10.95
C SER A 91 -11.55 15.22 -11.46
N ARG A 92 -11.93 15.41 -12.73
CA ARG A 92 -12.23 16.75 -13.25
C ARG A 92 -13.49 17.29 -12.59
N PRO A 93 -13.49 18.56 -12.16
CA PRO A 93 -14.72 19.20 -11.73
C PRO A 93 -15.78 19.11 -12.82
N ASN A 94 -17.03 18.88 -12.42
CA ASN A 94 -18.21 18.76 -13.28
C ASN A 94 -18.18 17.76 -14.44
N TYR A 95 -17.11 17.00 -14.71
CA TYR A 95 -17.10 16.00 -15.80
C TYR A 95 -18.21 14.94 -15.65
N LEU A 96 -18.47 14.53 -14.40
CA LEU A 96 -19.60 13.65 -14.07
C LEU A 96 -20.96 14.27 -14.40
N PHE A 97 -21.08 15.59 -14.35
CA PHE A 97 -22.34 16.30 -14.58
C PHE A 97 -22.53 16.72 -16.05
N GLY A 98 -21.45 16.97 -16.78
CA GLY A 98 -21.42 17.29 -18.21
C GLY A 98 -20.48 18.46 -18.53
N LEU A 99 -20.12 18.62 -19.80
CA LEU A 99 -19.25 19.68 -20.30
C LEU A 99 -19.66 20.09 -21.73
N TRP A 100 -19.23 21.29 -22.14
CA TRP A 100 -19.20 21.65 -23.57
C TRP A 100 -18.32 20.66 -24.33
N ASP A 101 -18.69 20.36 -25.58
CA ASP A 101 -17.92 19.52 -26.47
C ASP A 101 -16.96 20.35 -27.34
N PRO A 102 -15.64 20.23 -27.14
CA PRO A 102 -14.66 20.97 -27.93
C PRO A 102 -14.68 20.60 -29.42
N SER A 103 -15.19 19.42 -29.78
CA SER A 103 -15.24 18.96 -31.17
C SER A 103 -16.38 19.58 -31.98
N HIS A 104 -17.33 20.26 -31.33
CA HIS A 104 -18.48 20.88 -31.99
C HIS A 104 -18.49 22.39 -31.72
N ILE A 105 -17.61 23.09 -32.43
CA ILE A 105 -17.39 24.54 -32.36
C ILE A 105 -17.84 25.21 -33.67
N ASP A 106 -18.35 26.44 -33.59
CA ASP A 106 -18.69 27.24 -34.76
C ASP A 106 -17.51 28.05 -35.32
N GLU A 107 -17.77 28.86 -36.35
CA GLU A 107 -16.77 29.76 -36.96
C GLU A 107 -16.38 30.94 -36.04
N GLN A 108 -17.18 31.25 -35.02
CA GLN A 108 -16.93 32.30 -34.03
C GLN A 108 -16.13 31.79 -32.82
N GLY A 109 -15.83 30.49 -32.76
CA GLY A 109 -15.12 29.87 -31.65
C GLY A 109 -16.01 29.55 -30.44
N LEU A 110 -17.34 29.49 -30.59
CA LEU A 110 -18.28 29.12 -29.55
C LEU A 110 -18.65 27.64 -29.64
N TYR A 111 -18.66 26.96 -28.49
CA TYR A 111 -19.14 25.60 -28.40
C TYR A 111 -20.66 25.53 -28.60
N ARG A 112 -21.12 24.55 -29.38
CA ARG A 112 -22.54 24.43 -29.77
C ARG A 112 -23.25 23.19 -29.23
N ARG A 113 -22.48 22.19 -28.77
CA ARG A 113 -23.00 20.95 -28.19
C ARG A 113 -22.56 20.79 -26.74
N MET A 114 -23.51 20.57 -25.83
CA MET A 114 -23.22 20.15 -24.47
C MET A 114 -23.49 18.66 -24.30
N VAL A 115 -22.56 17.95 -23.67
CA VAL A 115 -22.69 16.50 -23.42
C VAL A 115 -22.73 16.25 -21.92
N VAL A 116 -23.83 15.65 -21.46
CA VAL A 116 -24.06 15.27 -20.06
C VAL A 116 -23.94 13.76 -19.88
N GLN A 117 -23.53 13.31 -18.69
CA GLN A 117 -23.35 11.89 -18.43
C GLN A 117 -24.69 11.23 -18.10
N GLN A 118 -24.93 10.04 -18.67
CA GLN A 118 -26.15 9.26 -18.41
C GLN A 118 -26.33 8.95 -16.92
N ALA A 119 -25.23 8.68 -16.19
CA ALA A 119 -25.25 8.41 -14.76
C ALA A 119 -25.88 9.55 -13.94
N THR A 120 -25.56 10.81 -14.30
CA THR A 120 -26.11 12.01 -13.67
C THR A 120 -27.58 12.21 -14.00
N LEU A 121 -27.96 12.06 -15.27
CA LEU A 121 -29.36 12.19 -15.68
C LEU A 121 -30.25 11.16 -15.02
N ASP A 122 -29.80 9.90 -14.94
CA ASP A 122 -30.51 8.84 -14.24
C ASP A 122 -30.63 9.15 -12.74
N GLY A 123 -29.59 9.75 -12.14
CA GLY A 123 -29.65 10.22 -10.76
C GLY A 123 -30.69 11.32 -10.55
N ILE A 124 -30.68 12.36 -11.39
CA ILE A 124 -31.64 13.47 -11.32
C ILE A 124 -33.07 12.98 -11.54
N LEU A 125 -33.28 12.08 -12.51
CA LEU A 125 -34.59 11.53 -12.85
C LEU A 125 -35.17 10.69 -11.70
N SER A 126 -34.33 9.91 -11.02
CA SER A 126 -34.75 9.06 -9.90
C SER A 126 -35.25 9.84 -8.68
N TRP A 127 -34.96 11.15 -8.57
CA TRP A 127 -35.48 11.98 -7.47
C TRP A 127 -37.01 11.97 -7.42
N ALA A 128 -37.67 12.05 -8.57
CA ALA A 128 -39.12 12.02 -8.65
C ALA A 128 -39.71 10.65 -8.27
N GLU A 129 -38.89 9.59 -8.19
CA GLU A 129 -39.30 8.25 -7.76
C GLU A 129 -39.20 8.07 -6.23
N THR A 130 -38.58 9.01 -5.53
CA THR A 130 -38.42 8.97 -4.06
C THR A 130 -39.64 9.44 -3.27
N ALA A 131 -40.73 9.79 -3.95
CA ALA A 131 -41.94 10.29 -3.31
C ALA A 131 -42.56 9.25 -2.36
N GLU A 132 -42.73 9.61 -1.09
CA GLU A 132 -43.52 8.81 -0.16
C GLU A 132 -44.99 8.70 -0.64
N PRO A 133 -45.69 7.58 -0.35
CA PRO A 133 -47.07 7.41 -0.76
C PRO A 133 -47.98 8.43 -0.07
N VAL A 134 -48.38 9.46 -0.83
CA VAL A 134 -49.38 10.47 -0.43
C VAL A 134 -50.76 10.04 -0.92
N SER A 135 -51.84 10.59 -0.34
CA SER A 135 -53.21 10.43 -0.87
C SER A 135 -53.25 10.75 -2.38
N ALA A 136 -54.02 10.01 -3.18
CA ALA A 136 -54.04 10.11 -4.63
C ALA A 136 -54.16 11.55 -5.18
N GLU A 137 -54.93 12.42 -4.51
CA GLU A 137 -55.15 13.82 -4.91
C GLU A 137 -53.90 14.72 -4.73
N HIS A 138 -53.03 14.41 -3.78
CA HIS A 138 -51.78 15.14 -3.51
C HIS A 138 -50.58 14.52 -4.23
N ALA A 139 -50.69 13.26 -4.66
CA ALA A 139 -49.62 12.53 -5.33
C ALA A 139 -49.22 13.18 -6.67
N ASP A 140 -50.19 13.55 -7.51
CA ASP A 140 -49.92 14.18 -8.81
C ASP A 140 -49.26 15.56 -8.66
N ARG A 141 -49.72 16.36 -7.68
CA ARG A 141 -49.11 17.67 -7.37
C ARG A 141 -47.68 17.50 -6.87
N ARG A 142 -47.46 16.57 -5.92
CA ARG A 142 -46.13 16.27 -5.39
C ARG A 142 -45.18 15.81 -6.49
N GLN A 143 -45.66 14.97 -7.41
CA GLN A 143 -44.88 14.51 -8.54
C GLN A 143 -44.51 15.63 -9.50
N ALA A 144 -45.41 16.59 -9.74
CA ALA A 144 -45.12 17.77 -10.54
C ALA A 144 -44.06 18.66 -9.89
N GLU A 145 -44.12 18.87 -8.57
CA GLU A 145 -43.10 19.62 -7.82
C GLU A 145 -41.72 18.95 -7.92
N LEU A 146 -41.63 17.65 -7.67
CA LEU A 146 -40.36 16.90 -7.74
C LEU A 146 -39.76 16.92 -9.14
N ARG A 147 -40.60 16.83 -10.19
CA ARG A 147 -40.15 16.98 -11.59
C ARG A 147 -39.60 18.38 -11.86
N ARG A 148 -40.25 19.43 -11.34
CA ARG A 148 -39.77 20.82 -11.48
C ARG A 148 -38.43 21.01 -10.77
N GLU A 149 -38.26 20.43 -9.58
CA GLU A 149 -36.99 20.41 -8.85
C GLU A 149 -35.88 19.66 -9.61
N SER A 150 -36.18 18.51 -10.20
CA SER A 150 -35.23 17.78 -11.05
C SER A 150 -34.78 18.62 -12.26
N SER A 151 -35.70 19.28 -12.95
CA SER A 151 -35.38 20.19 -14.06
C SER A 151 -34.56 21.41 -13.61
N ALA A 152 -34.84 21.96 -12.42
CA ALA A 152 -34.07 23.04 -11.83
C ALA A 152 -32.61 22.66 -11.60
N VAL A 153 -32.37 21.46 -11.07
CA VAL A 153 -31.00 20.96 -10.83
C VAL A 153 -30.28 20.65 -12.14
N LEU A 154 -30.96 20.12 -13.15
CA LEU A 154 -30.34 19.94 -14.47
C LEU A 154 -29.95 21.29 -15.10
N ALA A 155 -30.79 22.32 -14.99
CA ALA A 155 -30.45 23.67 -15.43
C ALA A 155 -29.21 24.22 -14.68
N GLY A 156 -29.16 24.05 -13.36
CA GLY A 156 -27.99 24.40 -12.55
C GLY A 156 -26.73 23.63 -12.96
N VAL A 157 -26.85 22.34 -13.29
CA VAL A 157 -25.75 21.51 -13.81
C VAL A 157 -25.21 22.07 -15.13
N ILE A 158 -26.07 22.45 -16.06
CA ILE A 158 -25.67 23.05 -17.35
C ILE A 158 -24.90 24.36 -17.12
N LEU A 159 -25.35 25.21 -16.20
CA LEU A 159 -24.64 26.45 -15.86
C LEU A 159 -23.28 26.21 -15.22
N MET A 160 -23.20 25.26 -14.28
CA MET A 160 -21.93 24.90 -13.64
C MET A 160 -20.94 24.26 -14.63
N ALA A 161 -21.44 23.46 -15.58
CA ALA A 161 -20.65 22.90 -16.66
C ALA A 161 -20.08 24.01 -17.56
N SER A 162 -20.95 24.93 -18.00
CA SER A 162 -20.55 26.09 -18.81
C SER A 162 -19.52 26.94 -18.10
N GLY A 163 -19.73 27.28 -16.83
CA GLY A 163 -18.80 28.12 -16.09
C GLY A 163 -17.46 27.47 -15.73
N LEU A 164 -17.28 26.18 -16.03
CA LEU A 164 -16.00 25.50 -15.86
C LEU A 164 -15.13 25.55 -17.13
N CYS A 165 -15.74 25.43 -18.30
CA CYS A 165 -15.02 25.40 -19.58
C CYS A 165 -15.12 26.72 -20.35
N GLY A 166 -16.04 27.60 -19.96
CA GLY A 166 -16.39 28.82 -20.70
C GLY A 166 -17.12 28.53 -22.01
N HIS A 167 -17.47 29.58 -22.74
CA HIS A 167 -18.20 29.49 -24.01
C HIS A 167 -17.32 29.02 -25.20
N GLY A 168 -16.01 28.88 -25.04
CA GLY A 168 -15.07 28.53 -26.11
C GLY A 168 -13.61 28.47 -25.66
N PRO A 169 -12.66 28.06 -26.53
CA PRO A 169 -11.24 27.87 -26.19
C PRO A 169 -10.53 29.14 -25.68
N GLY A 170 -11.01 30.33 -26.06
CA GLY A 170 -10.46 31.62 -25.64
C GLY A 170 -11.11 32.23 -24.39
N ALA A 171 -12.01 31.51 -23.72
CA ALA A 171 -12.71 32.03 -22.55
C ALA A 171 -11.74 32.25 -21.38
N HIS A 172 -11.82 33.42 -20.72
CA HIS A 172 -11.01 33.73 -19.53
C HIS A 172 -11.20 32.69 -18.40
N GLN A 173 -12.35 32.04 -18.33
CA GLN A 173 -12.61 31.02 -17.31
C GLN A 173 -11.77 29.74 -17.53
N ALA A 174 -11.41 29.43 -18.78
CA ALA A 174 -10.60 28.27 -19.13
C ALA A 174 -9.12 28.42 -18.72
N SER A 175 -8.64 29.64 -18.47
CA SER A 175 -7.26 29.90 -18.01
C SER A 175 -7.13 30.05 -16.49
N LEU A 176 -8.23 30.04 -15.75
CA LEU A 176 -8.20 30.18 -14.29
C LEU A 176 -7.88 28.86 -13.59
N PRO A 177 -7.08 28.88 -12.52
CA PRO A 177 -6.87 27.68 -11.70
C PRO A 177 -8.17 27.27 -11.01
N LEU A 178 -8.36 25.95 -10.82
CA LEU A 178 -9.58 25.41 -10.21
C LEU A 178 -9.89 25.99 -8.83
N SER A 179 -8.85 26.34 -8.09
CA SER A 179 -8.95 27.00 -6.77
C SER A 179 -9.59 28.39 -6.81
N GLU A 180 -9.63 29.06 -7.97
CA GLU A 180 -10.31 30.35 -8.20
C GLU A 180 -11.70 30.16 -8.80
N LEU A 181 -11.82 29.17 -9.67
CA LEU A 181 -13.02 28.92 -10.45
C LEU A 181 -14.15 28.34 -9.57
N LEU A 182 -13.85 27.36 -8.71
CA LEU A 182 -14.88 26.63 -7.93
C LEU A 182 -15.69 27.53 -6.96
N PRO A 183 -15.08 28.45 -6.18
CA PRO A 183 -15.85 29.37 -5.33
C PRO A 183 -16.77 30.30 -6.12
N ARG A 184 -16.33 30.76 -7.31
CA ARG A 184 -17.15 31.60 -8.20
C ARG A 184 -18.35 30.84 -8.72
N ILE A 185 -18.15 29.58 -9.13
CA ILE A 185 -19.22 28.66 -9.54
C ILE A 185 -20.24 28.45 -8.41
N ALA A 186 -19.77 28.21 -7.18
CA ALA A 186 -20.65 28.06 -6.04
C ALA A 186 -21.49 29.32 -5.77
N GLY A 187 -20.90 30.51 -5.92
CA GLY A 187 -21.56 31.80 -5.71
C GLY A 187 -22.74 32.04 -6.65
N TYR A 188 -22.52 32.02 -7.97
CA TYR A 188 -23.61 32.30 -8.92
C TYR A 188 -24.65 31.18 -8.94
N ARG A 189 -24.27 29.94 -8.63
CA ARG A 189 -25.20 28.81 -8.49
C ARG A 189 -26.20 29.05 -7.36
N ASP A 190 -25.73 29.53 -6.22
CA ASP A 190 -26.58 29.85 -5.09
C ASP A 190 -27.48 31.06 -5.40
N GLU A 191 -26.98 32.06 -6.16
CA GLU A 191 -27.77 33.18 -6.69
C GLU A 191 -28.88 32.68 -7.65
N PHE A 192 -28.54 31.77 -8.56
CA PHE A 192 -29.47 31.15 -9.50
C PHE A 192 -30.60 30.40 -8.78
N TYR A 193 -30.28 29.55 -7.81
CA TYR A 193 -31.33 28.84 -7.07
C TYR A 193 -32.17 29.79 -6.20
N SER A 194 -31.56 30.82 -5.62
CA SER A 194 -32.29 31.83 -4.85
C SER A 194 -33.30 32.58 -5.72
N TRP A 195 -32.88 32.98 -6.93
CA TRP A 195 -33.79 33.55 -7.93
C TRP A 195 -34.91 32.58 -8.27
N LEU A 196 -34.59 31.32 -8.56
CA LEU A 196 -35.58 30.33 -8.97
C LEU A 196 -36.64 30.07 -7.88
N MET A 197 -36.27 30.12 -6.59
CA MET A 197 -37.25 30.00 -5.50
C MET A 197 -38.32 31.11 -5.54
N THR A 198 -37.98 32.31 -6.02
CA THR A 198 -38.95 33.42 -6.16
C THR A 198 -40.00 33.18 -7.25
N GLN A 199 -39.72 32.25 -8.17
CA GLN A 199 -40.59 31.92 -9.31
C GLN A 199 -41.50 30.72 -9.02
N LEU A 200 -41.36 30.07 -7.86
CA LEU A 200 -42.15 28.90 -7.50
C LEU A 200 -43.53 29.28 -6.93
N PRO A 201 -44.55 28.40 -7.08
CA PRO A 201 -45.81 28.54 -6.36
C PRO A 201 -45.61 28.64 -4.84
N ALA A 202 -46.45 29.41 -4.13
CA ALA A 202 -46.26 29.73 -2.71
C ALA A 202 -46.11 28.49 -1.80
N GLU A 203 -46.95 27.47 -1.97
CA GLU A 203 -46.87 26.21 -1.19
C GLU A 203 -45.56 25.45 -1.45
N HIS A 204 -45.15 25.34 -2.72
CA HIS A 204 -43.89 24.69 -3.11
C HIS A 204 -42.68 25.47 -2.57
N GLY A 205 -42.69 26.80 -2.71
CA GLY A 205 -41.66 27.68 -2.21
C GLY A 205 -41.49 27.60 -0.68
N GLN A 206 -42.59 27.54 0.08
CA GLN A 206 -42.54 27.41 1.54
C GLN A 206 -41.89 26.10 1.98
N ARG A 207 -42.25 24.97 1.35
CA ARG A 207 -41.62 23.67 1.64
C ARG A 207 -40.12 23.67 1.33
N LEU A 208 -39.72 24.22 0.19
CA LEU A 208 -38.29 24.31 -0.16
C LEU A 208 -37.54 25.28 0.75
N ALA A 209 -38.18 26.31 1.30
CA ALA A 209 -37.57 27.18 2.30
C ALA A 209 -37.29 26.42 3.62
N GLU A 210 -38.22 25.57 4.07
CA GLU A 210 -37.99 24.70 5.24
C GLU A 210 -36.87 23.68 4.99
N GLU A 211 -36.83 23.07 3.80
CA GLU A 211 -35.74 22.19 3.38
C GLU A 211 -34.40 22.95 3.34
N THR A 212 -34.38 24.16 2.79
CA THR A 212 -33.20 25.03 2.71
C THR A 212 -32.68 25.37 4.10
N GLN A 213 -33.56 25.61 5.08
CA GLN A 213 -33.13 25.87 6.46
C GLN A 213 -32.46 24.64 7.09
N LYS A 214 -32.97 23.43 6.81
CA LYS A 214 -32.40 22.17 7.29
C LYS A 214 -31.08 21.82 6.59
N LEU A 215 -31.07 21.83 5.26
CA LEU A 215 -29.93 21.40 4.44
C LEU A 215 -28.91 22.51 4.18
N ARG A 216 -29.23 23.76 4.57
CA ARG A 216 -28.43 24.98 4.36
C ARG A 216 -28.20 25.34 2.89
N GLN A 217 -29.03 24.81 1.99
CA GLN A 217 -28.93 25.08 0.55
C GLN A 217 -30.30 24.94 -0.16
N PRO A 218 -30.66 25.90 -1.04
CA PRO A 218 -31.80 25.76 -1.94
C PRO A 218 -31.69 24.53 -2.85
N PHE A 219 -32.80 23.80 -3.05
CA PHE A 219 -32.85 22.53 -3.80
C PHE A 219 -31.83 21.48 -3.30
N GLY A 220 -31.42 21.58 -2.03
CA GLY A 220 -30.43 20.70 -1.42
C GLY A 220 -30.87 19.23 -1.40
N GLY A 221 -32.18 18.93 -1.34
CA GLY A 221 -32.71 17.56 -1.32
C GLY A 221 -32.32 16.76 -2.57
N VAL A 222 -32.58 17.34 -3.75
CA VAL A 222 -32.26 16.73 -5.05
C VAL A 222 -30.75 16.50 -5.18
N ARG A 223 -29.93 17.51 -4.85
CA ARG A 223 -28.46 17.41 -4.98
C ARG A 223 -27.89 16.36 -4.04
N ARG A 224 -28.36 16.31 -2.80
CA ARG A 224 -27.99 15.28 -1.82
C ARG A 224 -28.35 13.89 -2.34
N HIS A 225 -29.55 13.71 -2.88
CA HIS A 225 -29.99 12.44 -3.46
C HIS A 225 -29.05 11.98 -4.58
N ILE A 226 -28.75 12.87 -5.53
CA ILE A 226 -27.85 12.59 -6.65
C ILE A 226 -26.45 12.24 -6.15
N ASN A 227 -25.85 13.05 -5.28
CA ASN A 227 -24.51 12.81 -4.74
C ASN A 227 -24.45 11.47 -3.98
N SER A 228 -25.45 11.16 -3.16
CA SER A 228 -25.54 9.88 -2.45
C SER A 228 -25.66 8.70 -3.40
N LEU A 229 -26.45 8.81 -4.46
CA LEU A 229 -26.60 7.74 -5.46
C LEU A 229 -25.30 7.52 -6.25
N LEU A 230 -24.66 8.61 -6.67
CA LEU A 230 -23.40 8.55 -7.42
C LEU A 230 -22.25 8.01 -6.56
N ALA A 231 -22.18 8.41 -5.28
CA ALA A 231 -21.25 7.84 -4.31
C ALA A 231 -21.49 6.33 -4.12
N SER A 232 -22.74 5.90 -3.99
CA SER A 232 -23.09 4.47 -3.89
C SER A 232 -22.71 3.67 -5.15
N ARG A 233 -22.97 4.21 -6.34
CA ARG A 233 -22.55 3.57 -7.61
C ARG A 233 -21.04 3.48 -7.73
N ARG A 234 -20.32 4.54 -7.35
CA ARG A 234 -18.85 4.58 -7.29
C ARG A 234 -18.33 3.49 -6.35
N ALA A 235 -18.83 3.44 -5.11
CA ALA A 235 -18.43 2.44 -4.12
C ALA A 235 -18.63 1.01 -4.62
N ARG A 236 -19.80 0.72 -5.22
CA ARG A 236 -20.08 -0.58 -5.83
C ARG A 236 -19.11 -0.91 -6.97
N GLN A 237 -18.78 0.06 -7.82
CA GLN A 237 -17.80 -0.16 -8.89
C GLN A 237 -16.42 -0.48 -8.32
N VAL A 238 -15.90 0.32 -7.37
CA VAL A 238 -14.59 0.09 -6.78
C VAL A 238 -14.52 -1.29 -6.12
N GLU A 239 -15.55 -1.64 -5.33
CA GLU A 239 -15.64 -2.92 -4.62
C GLU A 239 -15.68 -4.11 -5.60
N SER A 240 -16.55 -4.08 -6.61
CA SER A 240 -16.69 -5.16 -7.59
C SER A 240 -15.44 -5.32 -8.47
N VAL A 241 -14.80 -4.23 -8.89
CA VAL A 241 -13.58 -4.29 -9.71
C VAL A 241 -12.40 -4.85 -8.90
N ALA A 242 -12.21 -4.38 -7.67
CA ALA A 242 -11.15 -4.88 -6.80
C ALA A 242 -11.33 -6.38 -6.47
N LEU A 243 -12.56 -6.82 -6.16
CA LEU A 243 -12.84 -8.24 -5.95
C LEU A 243 -12.65 -9.07 -7.22
N ALA A 244 -13.06 -8.57 -8.38
CA ALA A 244 -12.83 -9.25 -9.67
C ALA A 244 -11.34 -9.49 -9.92
N SER A 245 -10.49 -8.51 -9.60
CA SER A 245 -9.02 -8.63 -9.70
C SER A 245 -8.46 -9.69 -8.73
N VAL A 246 -8.95 -9.75 -7.49
CA VAL A 246 -8.58 -10.81 -6.52
C VAL A 246 -8.98 -12.19 -7.04
N LEU A 247 -10.22 -12.35 -7.50
CA LEU A 247 -10.74 -13.63 -8.00
C LEU A 247 -9.99 -14.09 -9.25
N ALA A 248 -9.67 -13.18 -10.18
CA ALA A 248 -8.89 -13.50 -11.37
C ALA A 248 -7.50 -14.07 -11.01
N ARG A 249 -6.79 -13.44 -10.06
CA ARG A 249 -5.49 -13.93 -9.55
C ARG A 249 -5.56 -15.30 -8.87
N LEU A 250 -6.70 -15.64 -8.27
CA LEU A 250 -6.96 -16.96 -7.68
C LEU A 250 -7.45 -18.01 -8.70
N GLY A 251 -7.39 -17.72 -10.00
CA GLY A 251 -7.84 -18.64 -11.06
C GLY A 251 -9.37 -18.79 -11.13
N ARG A 252 -10.12 -17.88 -10.51
CA ARG A 252 -11.59 -17.92 -10.41
C ARG A 252 -12.23 -17.08 -11.52
N ALA A 253 -12.01 -17.48 -12.76
CA ALA A 253 -12.43 -16.74 -13.95
C ALA A 253 -13.95 -16.44 -13.98
N GLU A 254 -14.79 -17.41 -13.63
CA GLU A 254 -16.25 -17.21 -13.60
C GLU A 254 -16.67 -16.19 -12.53
N GLY A 255 -16.06 -16.25 -11.34
CA GLY A 255 -16.30 -15.29 -10.26
C GLY A 255 -15.88 -13.89 -10.65
N ALA A 256 -14.68 -13.77 -11.24
CA ALA A 256 -14.16 -12.51 -11.74
C ALA A 256 -15.06 -11.90 -12.83
N GLU A 257 -15.53 -12.70 -13.79
CA GLU A 257 -16.46 -12.26 -14.83
C GLU A 257 -17.81 -11.81 -14.25
N ARG A 258 -18.36 -12.52 -13.27
CA ARG A 258 -19.60 -12.10 -12.59
C ARG A 258 -19.43 -10.75 -11.90
N MET A 259 -18.32 -10.56 -11.16
CA MET A 259 -18.04 -9.30 -10.47
C MET A 259 -17.81 -8.14 -11.44
N ALA A 260 -16.99 -8.35 -12.48
CA ALA A 260 -16.76 -7.34 -13.51
C ALA A 260 -18.04 -7.02 -14.31
N GLY A 261 -18.93 -8.00 -14.49
CA GLY A 261 -20.22 -7.85 -15.17
C GLY A 261 -21.25 -7.00 -14.41
N ILE A 262 -21.09 -6.84 -13.08
CA ILE A 262 -21.94 -5.93 -12.27
C ILE A 262 -21.70 -4.47 -12.66
N VAL A 263 -20.50 -4.15 -13.12
CA VAL A 263 -20.05 -2.80 -13.42
C VAL A 263 -20.26 -2.50 -14.91
N PRO A 264 -20.77 -1.31 -15.28
CA PRO A 264 -21.03 -1.00 -16.69
C PRO A 264 -19.75 -0.71 -17.48
N ALA A 265 -18.65 -0.34 -16.80
CA ALA A 265 -17.35 0.01 -17.38
C ALA A 265 -16.73 -1.15 -18.19
N ALA A 266 -16.26 -0.85 -19.40
CA ALA A 266 -15.62 -1.83 -20.28
C ALA A 266 -14.21 -2.22 -19.81
N SER A 267 -13.48 -1.25 -19.23
CA SER A 267 -12.16 -1.40 -18.62
C SER A 267 -12.13 -2.60 -17.65
N ALA A 268 -13.01 -2.57 -16.65
CA ALA A 268 -13.18 -3.63 -15.65
C ALA A 268 -13.31 -5.03 -16.25
N ARG A 269 -14.20 -5.19 -17.25
CA ARG A 269 -14.45 -6.49 -17.90
C ARG A 269 -13.26 -6.98 -18.70
N MET A 270 -12.62 -6.09 -19.47
CA MET A 270 -11.52 -6.50 -20.33
C MET A 270 -10.27 -6.84 -19.52
N LEU A 271 -9.91 -6.03 -18.52
CA LEU A 271 -8.75 -6.28 -17.66
C LEU A 271 -8.93 -7.57 -16.84
N SER A 272 -10.13 -7.81 -16.29
CA SER A 272 -10.45 -9.04 -15.56
C SER A 272 -10.31 -10.31 -16.42
N ARG A 273 -10.77 -10.26 -17.68
CA ARG A 273 -10.61 -11.36 -18.63
C ARG A 273 -9.16 -11.60 -19.03
N ILE A 274 -8.40 -10.53 -19.28
CA ILE A 274 -6.97 -10.63 -19.59
C ILE A 274 -6.24 -11.32 -18.43
N ALA A 275 -6.43 -10.83 -17.19
CA ALA A 275 -5.82 -11.43 -16.00
C ALA A 275 -6.20 -12.92 -15.85
N SER A 276 -7.48 -13.27 -16.09
CA SER A 276 -7.96 -14.65 -16.01
C SER A 276 -7.30 -15.55 -17.06
N CYS A 277 -7.13 -15.08 -18.31
CA CYS A 277 -6.43 -15.82 -19.36
C CYS A 277 -4.95 -16.05 -19.02
N VAL A 278 -4.28 -15.03 -18.46
CA VAL A 278 -2.86 -15.15 -18.05
C VAL A 278 -2.69 -16.17 -16.93
N VAL A 279 -3.54 -16.10 -15.90
CA VAL A 279 -3.51 -17.06 -14.79
C VAL A 279 -3.82 -18.48 -15.26
N ALA A 280 -4.81 -18.65 -16.16
CA ALA A 280 -5.12 -19.95 -16.76
C ALA A 280 -3.92 -20.54 -17.53
N ALA A 281 -3.18 -19.70 -18.27
CA ALA A 281 -1.96 -20.13 -18.96
C ALA A 281 -0.87 -20.58 -17.98
N GLN A 282 -0.66 -19.85 -16.88
CA GLN A 282 0.31 -20.20 -15.84
C GLN A 282 -0.07 -21.50 -15.10
N GLN A 283 -1.36 -21.71 -14.84
CA GLN A 283 -1.87 -22.96 -14.28
C GLN A 283 -1.64 -24.15 -15.21
N GLY A 284 -1.93 -23.97 -16.51
CA GLY A 284 -1.71 -25.01 -17.52
C GLY A 284 -0.25 -25.43 -17.68
N LEU A 285 0.71 -24.54 -17.36
CA LEU A 285 2.14 -24.88 -17.28
C LEU A 285 2.49 -25.65 -16.00
N SER A 286 1.87 -25.29 -14.87
CA SER A 286 2.19 -25.85 -13.55
C SER A 286 1.56 -27.23 -13.31
N HIS A 287 0.36 -27.47 -13.87
CA HIS A 287 -0.38 -28.74 -13.79
C HIS A 287 -0.74 -29.26 -15.18
N PRO A 288 0.21 -29.86 -15.91
CA PRO A 288 -0.12 -30.53 -17.17
C PRO A 288 -1.07 -31.69 -16.87
N ASP A 289 -2.23 -31.73 -17.53
CA ASP A 289 -3.20 -32.82 -17.36
C ASP A 289 -2.53 -34.17 -17.68
N PRO A 290 -2.52 -35.15 -16.75
CA PRO A 290 -1.82 -36.41 -16.92
C PRO A 290 -2.31 -37.26 -18.10
N LEU A 291 -3.55 -37.03 -18.58
CA LEU A 291 -4.09 -37.70 -19.76
C LEU A 291 -3.62 -37.07 -21.09
N THR A 292 -3.19 -35.81 -21.06
CA THR A 292 -2.70 -35.05 -22.21
C THR A 292 -1.21 -34.69 -22.12
N ALA A 293 -0.52 -35.11 -21.04
CA ALA A 293 0.89 -34.81 -20.75
C ALA A 293 1.89 -35.24 -21.84
N THR A 294 1.53 -36.15 -22.75
CA THR A 294 2.36 -36.54 -23.90
C THR A 294 2.17 -35.65 -25.14
N ALA A 295 1.18 -34.76 -25.12
CA ALA A 295 0.95 -33.72 -26.12
C ALA A 295 1.04 -32.36 -25.41
N ALA A 296 2.26 -31.87 -25.16
CA ALA A 296 2.45 -30.55 -24.52
C ALA A 296 1.58 -29.50 -25.24
N THR A 297 0.58 -29.02 -24.52
CA THR A 297 -0.65 -28.48 -25.09
C THR A 297 -0.41 -27.09 -25.66
N ALA A 298 -0.99 -26.82 -26.84
CA ALA A 298 -1.03 -25.46 -27.40
C ALA A 298 -1.92 -24.53 -26.55
N GLU A 299 -2.67 -25.06 -25.59
CA GLU A 299 -3.70 -24.35 -24.83
C GLU A 299 -3.17 -23.17 -23.98
N PRO A 300 -2.08 -23.28 -23.18
CA PRO A 300 -1.53 -22.11 -22.49
C PRO A 300 -1.13 -20.99 -23.47
N LEU A 301 -0.62 -21.36 -24.64
CA LEU A 301 -0.27 -20.40 -25.68
C LEU A 301 -1.52 -19.77 -26.31
N ASP A 302 -2.57 -20.54 -26.55
CA ASP A 302 -3.87 -20.05 -27.06
C ASP A 302 -4.51 -19.05 -26.08
N GLN A 303 -4.42 -19.30 -24.76
CA GLN A 303 -4.90 -18.37 -23.72
C GLN A 303 -4.13 -17.05 -23.74
N LEU A 304 -2.81 -17.09 -23.91
CA LEU A 304 -1.99 -15.87 -24.00
C LEU A 304 -2.25 -15.08 -25.29
N GLU A 305 -2.48 -15.76 -26.41
CA GLU A 305 -2.87 -15.09 -27.67
C GLU A 305 -4.23 -14.40 -27.51
N ALA A 306 -5.21 -15.05 -26.85
CA ALA A 306 -6.48 -14.42 -26.51
C ALA A 306 -6.32 -13.21 -25.57
N ALA A 307 -5.39 -13.28 -24.60
CA ALA A 307 -5.06 -12.17 -23.71
C ALA A 307 -4.45 -10.98 -24.48
N THR A 308 -3.53 -11.22 -25.41
CA THR A 308 -2.94 -10.20 -26.29
C THR A 308 -4.00 -9.55 -27.19
N ASP A 309 -4.90 -10.34 -27.78
CA ASP A 309 -5.98 -9.80 -28.61
C ASP A 309 -6.95 -8.94 -27.79
N LEU A 310 -7.26 -9.34 -26.56
CA LEU A 310 -8.06 -8.55 -25.63
C LEU A 310 -7.36 -7.24 -25.24
N LEU A 311 -6.05 -7.27 -25.00
CA LEU A 311 -5.24 -6.08 -24.71
C LEU A 311 -5.32 -5.06 -25.85
N PHE A 312 -5.06 -5.48 -27.09
CA PHE A 312 -5.14 -4.58 -28.25
C PHE A 312 -6.54 -4.01 -28.47
N ARG A 313 -7.58 -4.82 -28.26
CA ARG A 313 -8.96 -4.32 -28.30
C ARG A 313 -9.25 -3.33 -27.18
N ALA A 314 -8.69 -3.54 -25.98
CA ALA A 314 -8.90 -2.66 -24.83
C ALA A 314 -8.26 -1.29 -25.09
N VAL A 315 -7.04 -1.27 -25.60
CA VAL A 315 -6.36 -0.04 -26.04
C VAL A 315 -7.16 0.63 -27.14
N GLY A 316 -7.55 -0.11 -28.19
CA GLY A 316 -8.27 0.46 -29.32
C GLY A 316 -9.60 1.13 -28.93
N CYS A 317 -10.43 0.49 -28.11
CA CYS A 317 -11.71 1.10 -27.71
C CYS A 317 -11.59 2.13 -26.57
N GLY A 318 -10.37 2.43 -26.11
CA GLY A 318 -10.07 3.31 -24.98
C GLY A 318 -10.57 2.78 -23.63
N ALA A 319 -10.69 1.46 -23.49
CA ALA A 319 -10.95 0.78 -22.21
C ALA A 319 -9.66 0.64 -21.39
N ALA A 320 -8.52 0.48 -22.04
CA ALA A 320 -7.19 0.71 -21.48
C ALA A 320 -6.64 2.05 -21.98
N VAL A 321 -5.65 2.61 -21.27
CA VAL A 321 -4.97 3.83 -21.72
C VAL A 321 -4.20 3.56 -23.01
N ASP A 322 -4.09 4.56 -23.89
CA ASP A 322 -3.19 4.49 -25.03
C ASP A 322 -1.73 4.51 -24.53
N PRO A 323 -0.91 3.50 -24.86
CA PRO A 323 0.50 3.48 -24.48
C PRO A 323 1.31 4.72 -24.92
N TRP A 324 0.92 5.44 -25.97
CA TRP A 324 1.58 6.69 -26.39
C TRP A 324 1.45 7.82 -25.37
N ASN A 325 0.45 7.77 -24.48
CA ASN A 325 0.33 8.74 -23.39
C ASN A 325 1.49 8.65 -22.39
N ILE A 326 2.20 7.52 -22.34
CA ILE A 326 3.42 7.40 -21.53
C ILE A 326 4.47 8.38 -22.05
N LEU A 327 4.66 8.42 -23.37
CA LEU A 327 5.61 9.31 -24.05
C LEU A 327 5.15 10.76 -24.07
N GLY A 328 3.94 11.02 -24.57
CA GLY A 328 3.50 12.40 -24.80
C GLY A 328 3.01 13.13 -23.57
N LEU A 329 2.68 12.42 -22.48
CA LEU A 329 2.16 13.02 -21.25
C LEU A 329 2.92 12.57 -19.99
N ALA A 330 4.04 11.86 -20.13
CA ALA A 330 4.85 11.36 -19.01
C ALA A 330 4.04 10.53 -17.98
N GLY A 331 3.06 9.75 -18.45
CA GLY A 331 2.14 8.98 -17.60
C GLY A 331 1.16 9.84 -16.78
N GLN A 332 1.05 11.14 -17.09
CA GLN A 332 0.11 12.05 -16.48
C GLN A 332 -1.18 12.17 -17.30
N PHE A 333 -2.26 12.50 -16.61
CA PHE A 333 -3.57 12.79 -17.16
C PHE A 333 -3.87 14.29 -17.00
N PRO A 334 -4.03 15.06 -18.10
CA PRO A 334 -4.38 16.47 -18.03
C PRO A 334 -5.83 16.68 -17.55
N LEU A 335 -6.03 17.54 -16.54
CA LEU A 335 -7.36 17.94 -16.06
C LEU A 335 -7.92 19.17 -16.82
N HIS A 336 -7.08 19.93 -17.51
CA HIS A 336 -7.47 21.10 -18.31
C HIS A 336 -6.53 21.27 -19.53
N GLU A 337 -7.02 21.87 -20.62
CA GLU A 337 -6.26 22.14 -21.86
C GLU A 337 -5.63 23.55 -21.87
N PRO A 338 -4.52 23.78 -22.61
CA PRO A 338 -3.12 23.44 -22.29
C PRO A 338 -2.53 24.26 -21.13
N GLY A 339 -1.61 23.65 -20.35
CA GLY A 339 -0.85 24.31 -19.27
C GLY A 339 -1.46 24.18 -17.87
N GLY A 340 -2.58 23.48 -17.74
CA GLY A 340 -3.30 23.27 -16.48
C GLY A 340 -2.76 22.13 -15.61
N GLU A 341 -3.36 21.98 -14.43
CA GLU A 341 -3.07 20.90 -13.48
C GLU A 341 -3.23 19.52 -14.14
N SER A 342 -2.31 18.60 -13.85
CA SER A 342 -2.35 17.19 -14.26
C SER A 342 -2.26 16.27 -13.05
N LEU A 343 -2.66 15.01 -13.20
CA LEU A 343 -2.56 13.98 -12.17
C LEU A 343 -1.99 12.70 -12.74
N ALA A 344 -1.31 11.90 -11.92
CA ALA A 344 -0.79 10.61 -12.36
C ALA A 344 -1.93 9.70 -12.85
N ASP A 345 -1.79 9.09 -14.04
CA ASP A 345 -2.81 8.20 -14.60
C ASP A 345 -2.59 6.76 -14.10
N PRO A 346 -3.38 6.26 -13.11
CA PRO A 346 -3.19 4.91 -12.57
C PRO A 346 -3.39 3.80 -13.60
N ARG A 347 -4.08 4.07 -14.72
CA ARG A 347 -4.29 3.07 -15.78
C ARG A 347 -3.01 2.75 -16.54
N VAL A 348 -2.00 3.63 -16.48
CA VAL A 348 -0.67 3.37 -17.04
C VAL A 348 0.00 2.24 -16.28
N ASP A 349 -0.07 2.26 -14.94
CA ASP A 349 0.47 1.19 -14.10
C ASP A 349 -0.27 -0.13 -14.35
N ASP A 350 -1.61 -0.10 -14.45
CA ASP A 350 -2.41 -1.29 -14.79
C ASP A 350 -2.00 -1.88 -16.16
N LEU A 351 -1.81 -1.02 -17.17
CA LEU A 351 -1.39 -1.42 -18.51
C LEU A 351 0.01 -2.06 -18.51
N ILE A 352 0.96 -1.46 -17.79
CA ILE A 352 2.33 -1.97 -17.66
C ILE A 352 2.32 -3.33 -16.95
N ALA A 353 1.61 -3.43 -15.82
CA ALA A 353 1.52 -4.66 -15.05
C ALA A 353 0.94 -5.82 -15.87
N ILE A 354 -0.17 -5.58 -16.59
CA ILE A 354 -0.82 -6.60 -17.42
C ILE A 354 0.06 -7.00 -18.61
N THR A 355 0.66 -6.02 -19.29
CA THR A 355 1.54 -6.31 -20.44
C THR A 355 2.77 -7.09 -20.00
N GLY A 356 3.38 -6.71 -18.87
CA GLY A 356 4.47 -7.45 -18.25
C GLY A 356 4.07 -8.88 -17.92
N SER A 357 2.90 -9.10 -17.30
CA SER A 357 2.41 -10.44 -16.98
C SER A 357 2.22 -11.33 -18.23
N ILE A 358 1.73 -10.76 -19.34
CA ILE A 358 1.61 -11.47 -20.62
C ILE A 358 2.99 -11.83 -21.20
N LEU A 359 3.92 -10.86 -21.25
CA LEU A 359 5.29 -11.07 -21.74
C LEU A 359 6.01 -12.17 -20.95
N ASP A 360 5.89 -12.13 -19.62
CA ASP A 360 6.50 -13.07 -18.68
C ASP A 360 5.95 -14.48 -18.85
N SER A 361 4.64 -14.57 -19.09
CA SER A 361 3.97 -15.85 -19.35
C SER A 361 4.34 -16.42 -20.72
N TYR A 362 4.47 -15.60 -21.77
CA TYR A 362 4.99 -16.07 -23.06
C TYR A 362 6.43 -16.56 -22.96
N ALA A 363 7.30 -15.85 -22.22
CA ALA A 363 8.67 -16.29 -21.96
C ALA A 363 8.69 -17.65 -21.26
N SER A 364 7.82 -17.84 -20.27
CA SER A 364 7.67 -19.11 -19.55
C SER A 364 7.20 -20.25 -20.47
N VAL A 365 6.16 -20.02 -21.30
CA VAL A 365 5.69 -21.01 -22.29
C VAL A 365 6.80 -21.34 -23.29
N TRP A 366 7.54 -20.34 -23.79
CA TRP A 366 8.64 -20.54 -24.74
C TRP A 366 9.77 -21.38 -24.11
N GLN A 367 10.11 -21.10 -22.86
CA GLN A 367 11.12 -21.86 -22.14
C GLN A 367 10.72 -23.34 -21.96
N HIS A 368 9.55 -23.62 -21.39
CA HIS A 368 9.08 -24.99 -21.16
C HIS A 368 8.98 -25.77 -22.47
N SER A 369 8.42 -25.15 -23.52
CA SER A 369 8.30 -25.80 -24.83
C SER A 369 9.63 -25.99 -25.56
N SER A 370 10.65 -25.17 -25.30
CA SER A 370 11.99 -25.32 -25.89
C SER A 370 12.84 -26.39 -25.21
N LEU A 371 12.56 -26.67 -23.94
CA LEU A 371 13.30 -27.63 -23.12
C LEU A 371 12.68 -29.03 -23.20
N ASP A 372 11.35 -29.14 -23.10
CA ASP A 372 10.64 -30.42 -22.97
C ASP A 372 9.48 -30.60 -23.96
N GLY A 373 9.13 -29.57 -24.75
CA GLY A 373 7.94 -29.56 -25.60
C GLY A 373 8.16 -29.62 -27.12
N PRO A 374 7.08 -29.59 -27.92
CA PRO A 374 7.16 -29.59 -29.38
C PRO A 374 7.84 -28.33 -29.92
N PRO A 375 8.77 -28.47 -30.88
CA PRO A 375 9.49 -27.33 -31.45
C PRO A 375 8.58 -26.36 -32.22
N THR A 376 7.39 -26.81 -32.62
CA THR A 376 6.36 -25.97 -33.27
C THR A 376 5.75 -24.97 -32.29
N VAL A 377 5.43 -25.41 -31.07
CA VAL A 377 4.90 -24.56 -30.00
C VAL A 377 5.95 -23.57 -29.54
N ALA A 378 7.20 -24.02 -29.35
CA ALA A 378 8.32 -23.15 -28.99
C ALA A 378 8.53 -22.01 -30.00
N ARG A 379 8.52 -22.32 -31.31
CA ARG A 379 8.68 -21.31 -32.36
C ARG A 379 7.50 -20.32 -32.40
N ARG A 380 6.28 -20.81 -32.17
CA ARG A 380 5.08 -19.97 -32.13
C ARG A 380 5.09 -19.04 -30.92
N ALA A 381 5.46 -19.55 -29.74
CA ALA A 381 5.60 -18.77 -28.52
C ALA A 381 6.70 -17.69 -28.65
N ALA A 382 7.87 -18.04 -29.18
CA ALA A 382 8.94 -17.08 -29.45
C ALA A 382 8.49 -15.95 -30.39
N ALA A 383 7.80 -16.31 -31.49
CA ALA A 383 7.28 -15.32 -32.44
C ALA A 383 6.17 -14.45 -31.84
N ALA A 384 5.32 -15.00 -30.95
CA ALA A 384 4.30 -14.24 -30.26
C ALA A 384 4.89 -13.24 -29.26
N LEU A 385 5.88 -13.67 -28.47
CA LEU A 385 6.64 -12.82 -27.56
C LEU A 385 7.32 -11.67 -28.31
N GLU A 386 8.01 -11.98 -29.41
CA GLU A 386 8.70 -10.97 -30.22
C GLU A 386 7.72 -9.94 -30.81
N ARG A 387 6.56 -10.38 -31.31
CA ARG A 387 5.52 -9.45 -31.82
C ARG A 387 5.05 -8.48 -30.74
N LEU A 388 4.75 -8.98 -29.54
CA LEU A 388 4.28 -8.14 -28.44
C LEU A 388 5.39 -7.20 -27.94
N ALA A 389 6.62 -7.70 -27.82
CA ALA A 389 7.78 -6.91 -27.43
C ALA A 389 8.04 -5.74 -28.40
N VAL A 390 8.07 -6.02 -29.71
CA VAL A 390 8.27 -5.01 -30.77
C VAL A 390 7.14 -3.98 -30.82
N TRP A 391 5.91 -4.36 -30.45
CA TRP A 391 4.83 -3.40 -30.30
C TRP A 391 5.02 -2.54 -29.06
N TRP A 392 5.32 -3.15 -27.90
CA TRP A 392 5.43 -2.46 -26.61
C TRP A 392 6.59 -1.46 -26.56
N ASP A 393 7.77 -1.85 -27.04
CA ASP A 393 8.99 -1.01 -26.95
C ASP A 393 8.93 0.25 -27.83
N ARG A 394 7.87 0.45 -28.61
CA ARG A 394 7.60 1.74 -29.28
C ARG A 394 7.20 2.83 -28.28
N HIS A 395 6.77 2.43 -27.10
CA HIS A 395 6.26 3.29 -26.04
C HIS A 395 7.34 3.42 -24.97
N ALA A 396 7.73 4.64 -24.60
CA ALA A 396 8.99 4.87 -23.86
C ALA A 396 8.88 4.69 -22.34
N THR A 397 8.37 3.53 -21.94
CA THR A 397 8.37 3.03 -20.56
C THR A 397 9.76 2.90 -19.95
N THR A 398 10.80 2.83 -20.78
CA THR A 398 12.20 2.69 -20.37
C THR A 398 12.92 4.04 -20.19
N THR A 399 12.35 5.14 -20.67
CA THR A 399 13.01 6.46 -20.67
C THR A 399 12.28 7.50 -19.83
N VAL A 400 10.96 7.36 -19.63
CA VAL A 400 10.16 8.31 -18.86
C VAL A 400 10.34 8.08 -17.36
N SER A 401 10.91 9.08 -16.68
CA SER A 401 11.06 9.06 -15.22
C SER A 401 9.69 9.11 -14.52
N GLY A 402 9.53 8.33 -13.45
CA GLY A 402 8.30 8.26 -12.66
C GLY A 402 7.26 7.23 -13.15
N VAL A 403 7.57 6.50 -14.23
CA VAL A 403 6.77 5.36 -14.72
C VAL A 403 7.54 4.05 -14.49
N GLN A 404 6.83 2.94 -14.27
CA GLN A 404 7.46 1.63 -14.08
C GLN A 404 8.21 1.17 -15.36
N HIS A 405 9.47 0.76 -15.20
CA HIS A 405 10.29 0.23 -16.29
C HIS A 405 9.79 -1.15 -16.75
N LEU A 406 9.49 -1.29 -18.04
CA LEU A 406 9.19 -2.56 -18.70
C LEU A 406 9.68 -2.49 -20.14
N SER A 407 10.68 -3.30 -20.49
CA SER A 407 11.13 -3.50 -21.88
C SER A 407 10.76 -4.88 -22.38
N GLY A 408 10.04 -4.94 -23.50
CA GLY A 408 9.71 -6.20 -24.16
C GLY A 408 10.93 -6.89 -24.75
N ARG A 409 11.86 -6.12 -25.33
CA ARG A 409 13.14 -6.59 -25.86
C ARG A 409 13.99 -7.21 -24.78
N GLU A 410 14.07 -6.58 -23.61
CA GLU A 410 14.75 -7.16 -22.44
C GLU A 410 14.15 -8.52 -22.07
N VAL A 411 12.82 -8.66 -22.01
CA VAL A 411 12.16 -9.95 -21.74
C VAL A 411 12.50 -11.00 -22.81
N LEU A 412 12.47 -10.62 -24.09
CA LEU A 412 12.77 -11.50 -25.21
C LEU A 412 14.23 -11.97 -25.21
N GLU A 413 15.18 -11.05 -25.01
CA GLU A 413 16.61 -11.35 -24.96
C GLU A 413 16.94 -12.20 -23.72
N SER A 414 16.41 -11.86 -22.54
CA SER A 414 16.55 -12.68 -21.33
C SER A 414 16.03 -14.10 -21.53
N ALA A 415 14.83 -14.28 -22.09
CA ALA A 415 14.29 -15.61 -22.34
C ALA A 415 15.19 -16.42 -23.28
N ARG A 416 15.73 -15.80 -24.34
CA ARG A 416 16.65 -16.45 -25.29
C ARG A 416 17.96 -16.88 -24.62
N GLU A 417 18.57 -15.99 -23.84
CA GLU A 417 19.81 -16.23 -23.10
C GLU A 417 19.64 -17.38 -22.10
N VAL A 418 18.55 -17.34 -21.32
CA VAL A 418 18.22 -18.35 -20.30
C VAL A 418 18.01 -19.71 -20.95
N ILE A 419 17.16 -19.80 -21.98
CA ILE A 419 16.94 -21.06 -22.72
C ILE A 419 18.27 -21.64 -23.22
N GLY A 420 19.14 -20.82 -23.82
CA GLY A 420 20.45 -21.27 -24.30
C GLY A 420 21.36 -21.77 -23.18
N SER A 421 21.42 -21.06 -22.05
CA SER A 421 22.23 -21.45 -20.89
C SER A 421 21.74 -22.74 -20.24
N LEU A 422 20.42 -22.93 -20.14
CA LEU A 422 19.80 -24.13 -19.59
C LEU A 422 20.00 -25.35 -20.50
N GLN A 423 19.90 -25.19 -21.82
CA GLN A 423 20.20 -26.26 -22.78
C GLN A 423 21.65 -26.76 -22.62
N ARG A 424 22.63 -25.84 -22.60
CA ARG A 424 24.05 -26.18 -22.35
C ARG A 424 24.27 -26.79 -20.96
N ARG A 425 23.50 -26.36 -19.96
CA ARG A 425 23.55 -26.96 -18.62
C ARG A 425 23.05 -28.41 -18.64
N ARG A 426 21.91 -28.68 -19.30
CA ARG A 426 21.36 -30.04 -19.43
C ARG A 426 22.32 -31.00 -20.17
N GLU A 427 23.12 -30.51 -21.12
CA GLU A 427 24.17 -31.31 -21.79
C GLU A 427 25.28 -31.80 -20.83
N THR A 428 25.52 -31.08 -19.74
CA THR A 428 26.56 -31.41 -18.74
C THR A 428 25.99 -32.01 -17.45
N ALA A 429 24.67 -31.97 -17.27
CA ALA A 429 23.98 -32.59 -16.15
C ALA A 429 24.04 -34.13 -16.26
N PRO A 430 24.13 -34.88 -15.14
CA PRO A 430 23.96 -34.45 -13.75
C PRO A 430 25.27 -34.03 -13.04
N LEU A 431 26.39 -33.89 -13.75
CA LEU A 431 27.65 -33.47 -13.11
C LEU A 431 27.55 -32.02 -12.60
N PRO A 432 28.27 -31.66 -11.51
CA PRO A 432 28.37 -30.27 -11.07
C PRO A 432 28.91 -29.38 -12.19
N PRO A 433 28.44 -28.12 -12.30
CA PRO A 433 28.93 -27.21 -13.33
C PRO A 433 30.45 -27.00 -13.19
N PRO A 434 31.23 -27.04 -14.28
CA PRO A 434 32.67 -26.85 -14.20
C PRO A 434 33.01 -25.43 -13.68
N PRO A 435 34.15 -25.24 -13.00
CA PRO A 435 34.55 -23.92 -12.51
C PRO A 435 34.54 -22.88 -13.63
N GLY A 436 33.87 -21.75 -13.39
CA GLY A 436 33.74 -20.67 -14.37
C GLY A 436 32.62 -20.86 -15.42
N PHE A 437 31.86 -21.96 -15.40
CA PHE A 437 30.69 -22.15 -16.26
C PHE A 437 29.72 -20.96 -16.18
N TRP A 438 29.21 -20.67 -14.99
CA TRP A 438 28.27 -19.56 -14.79
C TRP A 438 28.91 -18.20 -15.05
N ARG A 439 30.22 -18.04 -14.83
CA ARG A 439 30.92 -16.81 -15.22
C ARG A 439 30.86 -16.58 -16.73
N LYS A 440 31.01 -17.64 -17.53
CA LYS A 440 30.91 -17.56 -18.99
C LYS A 440 29.47 -17.35 -19.46
N GLU A 441 28.51 -18.06 -18.88
CA GLU A 441 27.09 -17.96 -19.26
C GLU A 441 26.49 -16.61 -18.85
N VAL A 442 26.75 -16.15 -17.63
CA VAL A 442 26.26 -14.86 -17.10
C VAL A 442 26.94 -13.67 -17.79
N ALA A 443 28.16 -13.82 -18.32
CA ALA A 443 28.77 -12.77 -19.14
C ALA A 443 27.96 -12.45 -20.41
N ALA A 444 27.10 -13.37 -20.86
CA ALA A 444 26.18 -13.14 -21.96
C ALA A 444 24.81 -12.60 -21.50
N TYR A 445 24.56 -12.47 -20.19
CA TYR A 445 23.30 -11.96 -19.67
C TYR A 445 23.24 -10.44 -19.82
N SER A 446 22.24 -9.97 -20.58
CA SER A 446 21.99 -8.55 -20.80
C SER A 446 21.25 -7.87 -19.65
N SER A 447 20.57 -8.63 -18.78
CA SER A 447 19.71 -8.11 -17.71
C SER A 447 19.77 -8.93 -16.40
N PRO A 448 19.51 -8.30 -15.23
CA PRO A 448 19.20 -9.00 -13.99
C PRO A 448 18.06 -10.02 -14.11
N ARG A 449 17.11 -9.78 -15.02
CA ARG A 449 15.98 -10.67 -15.28
C ARG A 449 16.45 -12.06 -15.71
N SER A 450 17.49 -12.14 -16.56
CA SER A 450 18.09 -13.41 -17.01
C SER A 450 18.56 -14.26 -15.82
N HIS A 451 19.12 -13.63 -14.78
CA HIS A 451 19.56 -14.34 -13.58
C HIS A 451 18.40 -14.98 -12.82
N SER A 452 17.32 -14.22 -12.63
CA SER A 452 16.13 -14.70 -11.90
C SER A 452 15.46 -15.88 -12.60
N GLN A 453 15.20 -15.77 -13.90
CA GLN A 453 14.56 -16.81 -14.69
C GLN A 453 15.42 -18.09 -14.77
N ALA A 454 16.74 -17.95 -14.93
CA ALA A 454 17.65 -19.10 -14.90
C ALA A 454 17.65 -19.78 -13.53
N ALA A 455 17.69 -19.02 -12.44
CA ALA A 455 17.66 -19.56 -11.08
C ALA A 455 16.34 -20.31 -10.81
N ASP A 456 15.20 -19.71 -11.18
CA ASP A 456 13.88 -20.31 -10.99
C ASP A 456 13.73 -21.62 -11.76
N ALA A 457 14.22 -21.67 -13.00
CA ALA A 457 14.21 -22.87 -13.83
C ALA A 457 15.04 -24.01 -13.23
N LEU A 458 16.29 -23.74 -12.84
CA LEU A 458 17.18 -24.73 -12.21
C LEU A 458 16.58 -25.26 -10.91
N LEU A 459 15.98 -24.37 -10.12
CA LEU A 459 15.30 -24.76 -8.89
C LEU A 459 14.10 -25.64 -9.18
N SER A 460 13.27 -25.33 -10.18
CA SER A 460 12.12 -26.13 -10.59
C SER A 460 12.53 -27.52 -11.09
N GLU A 461 13.62 -27.63 -11.87
CA GLU A 461 14.20 -28.91 -12.32
C GLU A 461 14.89 -29.70 -11.21
N GLY A 462 15.17 -29.08 -10.05
CA GLY A 462 15.88 -29.70 -8.94
C GLY A 462 17.40 -29.73 -9.06
N ASP A 463 17.99 -28.99 -10.01
CA ASP A 463 19.45 -28.87 -10.19
C ASP A 463 20.06 -27.88 -9.17
N LEU A 464 20.18 -28.35 -7.93
CA LEU A 464 20.70 -27.53 -6.83
C LEU A 464 22.16 -27.12 -7.02
N ASP A 465 23.00 -27.97 -7.62
CA ASP A 465 24.42 -27.64 -7.80
C ASP A 465 24.60 -26.59 -8.93
N GLY A 466 23.77 -26.66 -9.98
CA GLY A 466 23.65 -25.60 -10.99
C GLY A 466 23.18 -24.28 -10.37
N ALA A 467 22.06 -24.30 -9.66
CA ALA A 467 21.49 -23.11 -9.02
C ALA A 467 22.44 -22.46 -8.01
N MET A 468 23.16 -23.25 -7.20
CA MET A 468 24.15 -22.73 -6.24
C MET A 468 25.25 -21.94 -6.95
N GLY A 469 25.78 -22.47 -8.06
CA GLY A 469 26.84 -21.81 -8.83
C GLY A 469 26.39 -20.47 -9.42
N LEU A 470 25.16 -20.40 -9.95
CA LEU A 470 24.58 -19.17 -10.47
C LEU A 470 24.36 -18.15 -9.35
N LEU A 471 23.75 -18.55 -8.24
CA LEU A 471 23.44 -17.66 -7.12
C LEU A 471 24.69 -17.08 -6.47
N VAL A 472 25.75 -17.87 -6.30
CA VAL A 472 27.03 -17.39 -5.74
C VAL A 472 27.68 -16.35 -6.66
N HIS A 473 27.66 -16.58 -7.97
CA HIS A 473 28.21 -15.60 -8.91
C HIS A 473 27.34 -14.34 -8.96
N TRP A 474 26.01 -14.48 -9.01
CA TRP A 474 25.10 -13.34 -8.99
C TRP A 474 25.30 -12.47 -7.74
N ALA A 475 25.49 -13.09 -6.56
CA ALA A 475 25.77 -12.37 -5.32
C ALA A 475 27.01 -11.46 -5.43
N SER A 476 28.05 -11.89 -6.16
CA SER A 476 29.27 -11.10 -6.39
C SER A 476 29.07 -9.88 -7.30
N LEU A 477 27.94 -9.80 -8.00
CA LEU A 477 27.58 -8.67 -8.87
C LEU A 477 26.68 -7.64 -8.17
N LEU A 478 26.24 -7.91 -6.93
CA LEU A 478 25.32 -7.06 -6.18
C LEU A 478 26.08 -5.91 -5.50
N GLU A 479 26.28 -4.82 -6.23
CA GLU A 479 26.90 -3.59 -5.73
C GLU A 479 26.10 -2.34 -6.13
N GLY A 480 26.11 -1.30 -5.29
CA GLY A 480 25.42 -0.03 -5.56
C GLY A 480 23.95 -0.22 -5.93
N THR A 481 23.53 0.38 -7.05
CA THR A 481 22.15 0.33 -7.56
C THR A 481 21.68 -1.07 -7.97
N ALA A 482 22.60 -2.02 -8.20
CA ALA A 482 22.23 -3.40 -8.49
C ALA A 482 21.59 -4.11 -7.29
N ILE A 483 21.91 -3.68 -6.05
CA ILE A 483 21.31 -4.21 -4.82
C ILE A 483 19.82 -3.91 -4.79
N GLU A 484 19.43 -2.67 -5.08
CA GLU A 484 18.02 -2.27 -5.14
C GLU A 484 17.24 -3.04 -6.22
N ARG A 485 17.81 -3.13 -7.42
CA ARG A 485 17.14 -3.76 -8.57
C ARG A 485 17.04 -5.27 -8.46
N SER A 486 18.08 -5.93 -7.96
CA SER A 486 18.26 -7.39 -8.10
C SER A 486 18.38 -8.13 -6.77
N GLY A 487 18.69 -7.42 -5.68
CA GLY A 487 18.93 -8.01 -4.36
C GLY A 487 17.72 -8.76 -3.79
N PRO A 488 16.50 -8.18 -3.78
CA PRO A 488 15.30 -8.88 -3.31
C PRO A 488 15.01 -10.16 -4.10
N ILE A 489 15.19 -10.11 -5.43
CA ILE A 489 14.96 -11.27 -6.31
C ILE A 489 15.97 -12.38 -6.02
N TRP A 490 17.24 -12.03 -5.88
CA TRP A 490 18.29 -12.97 -5.48
C TRP A 490 18.01 -13.62 -4.12
N LEU A 491 17.54 -12.84 -3.14
CA LEU A 491 17.20 -13.33 -1.80
C LEU A 491 16.07 -14.36 -1.85
N GLY A 492 15.04 -14.11 -2.66
CA GLY A 492 13.95 -15.05 -2.91
C GLY A 492 14.50 -16.38 -3.43
N ALA A 493 15.29 -16.35 -4.50
CA ALA A 493 15.90 -17.54 -5.08
C ALA A 493 16.87 -18.26 -4.11
N ALA A 494 17.67 -17.53 -3.32
CA ALA A 494 18.55 -18.10 -2.31
C ALA A 494 17.80 -18.80 -1.17
N ALA A 495 16.66 -18.25 -0.75
CA ALA A 495 15.77 -18.88 0.24
C ALA A 495 15.15 -20.18 -0.30
N ARG A 496 14.67 -20.18 -1.56
CA ARG A 496 14.19 -21.40 -2.27
C ARG A 496 15.24 -22.48 -2.33
N TRP A 497 16.44 -22.09 -2.77
CA TRP A 497 17.57 -23.00 -2.88
C TRP A 497 17.89 -23.64 -1.54
N THR A 498 17.97 -22.83 -0.50
CA THR A 498 18.24 -23.28 0.87
C THR A 498 17.16 -24.28 1.29
N ALA A 499 15.89 -23.94 1.08
CA ALA A 499 14.76 -24.80 1.42
C ALA A 499 14.80 -26.17 0.73
N LYS A 500 15.05 -26.21 -0.58
CA LYS A 500 15.18 -27.47 -1.33
C LYS A 500 16.43 -28.25 -0.93
N ALA A 501 17.55 -27.57 -0.66
CA ALA A 501 18.81 -28.22 -0.27
C ALA A 501 18.71 -28.95 1.08
N PHE A 502 17.90 -28.44 2.00
CA PHE A 502 17.65 -29.09 3.28
C PHE A 502 16.72 -30.31 3.23
N ALA A 503 16.07 -30.58 2.10
CA ALA A 503 15.35 -31.85 1.92
C ALA A 503 16.31 -33.05 2.01
N ASP A 504 17.58 -32.88 1.61
CA ASP A 504 18.65 -33.86 1.84
C ASP A 504 19.25 -33.69 3.24
N ARG A 505 18.84 -34.57 4.16
CA ARG A 505 19.30 -34.57 5.56
C ARG A 505 20.67 -35.20 5.78
N SER A 506 21.32 -35.72 4.74
CA SER A 506 22.64 -36.34 4.88
C SER A 506 23.74 -35.34 5.25
N GLU A 507 24.89 -35.82 5.73
CA GLU A 507 26.08 -34.98 5.99
C GLU A 507 26.52 -34.21 4.73
N LYS A 508 26.31 -34.80 3.53
CA LYS A 508 26.57 -34.15 2.24
C LYS A 508 25.62 -32.98 1.99
N GLY A 509 24.31 -33.18 2.19
CA GLY A 509 23.30 -32.12 2.07
C GLY A 509 23.56 -30.96 3.04
N ARG A 510 23.87 -31.26 4.31
CA ARG A 510 24.25 -30.26 5.32
C ARG A 510 25.53 -29.50 4.93
N SER A 511 26.53 -30.21 4.43
CA SER A 511 27.78 -29.61 3.93
C SER A 511 27.53 -28.69 2.73
N ARG A 512 26.58 -29.02 1.84
CA ARG A 512 26.17 -28.18 0.71
C ARG A 512 25.60 -26.85 1.20
N VAL A 513 24.66 -26.86 2.15
CA VAL A 513 24.09 -25.63 2.73
C VAL A 513 25.16 -24.80 3.44
N ARG A 514 26.01 -25.41 4.26
CA ARG A 514 27.11 -24.72 4.94
C ARG A 514 28.02 -24.02 3.93
N ARG A 515 28.41 -24.74 2.87
CA ARG A 515 29.30 -24.22 1.84
C ARG A 515 28.67 -23.07 1.07
N PHE A 516 27.38 -23.15 0.74
CA PHE A 516 26.66 -22.06 0.10
C PHE A 516 26.69 -20.79 0.95
N LEU A 517 26.38 -20.88 2.25
CA LEU A 517 26.37 -19.72 3.15
C LEU A 517 27.77 -19.10 3.32
N GLU A 518 28.84 -19.91 3.37
CA GLU A 518 30.23 -19.42 3.37
C GLU A 518 30.56 -18.67 2.08
N LEU A 519 30.09 -19.17 0.93
CA LEU A 519 30.30 -18.52 -0.36
C LEU A 519 29.48 -17.22 -0.46
N VAL A 520 28.25 -17.18 0.06
CA VAL A 520 27.45 -15.95 0.13
C VAL A 520 28.16 -14.89 0.98
N GLU A 521 28.66 -15.25 2.17
CA GLU A 521 29.44 -14.33 3.01
C GLU A 521 30.66 -13.78 2.25
N ALA A 522 31.40 -14.65 1.57
CA ALA A 522 32.62 -14.27 0.84
C ALA A 522 32.34 -13.38 -0.38
N ASN A 523 31.21 -13.57 -1.06
CA ASN A 523 30.86 -12.84 -2.28
C ASN A 523 30.01 -11.59 -2.02
N THR A 524 29.67 -11.28 -0.77
CA THR A 524 28.93 -10.06 -0.39
C THR A 524 29.80 -9.07 0.40
N SER A 525 31.13 -9.15 0.26
CA SER A 525 32.08 -8.30 0.98
C SER A 525 31.91 -6.81 0.68
N ALA A 526 31.60 -6.43 -0.56
CA ALA A 526 31.37 -5.03 -0.95
C ALA A 526 30.25 -4.35 -0.15
N ILE A 527 29.24 -5.12 0.25
CA ILE A 527 28.11 -4.64 1.07
C ILE A 527 28.58 -4.35 2.50
N ALA A 528 29.42 -5.24 3.05
CA ALA A 528 30.03 -5.02 4.34
C ALA A 528 30.97 -3.80 4.33
N ASP A 529 31.76 -3.65 3.28
CA ASP A 529 32.69 -2.54 3.09
C ASP A 529 31.96 -1.19 2.99
N CYS A 530 30.83 -1.13 2.26
CA CYS A 530 29.98 0.05 2.18
C CYS A 530 29.51 0.53 3.58
N ILE A 531 29.04 -0.40 4.43
CA ILE A 531 28.61 -0.10 5.80
C ILE A 531 29.80 0.33 6.67
N GLU A 532 30.96 -0.31 6.51
CA GLU A 532 32.17 0.02 7.28
C GLU A 532 32.73 1.41 6.90
N LEU A 533 32.69 1.79 5.62
CA LEU A 533 33.04 3.14 5.14
C LEU A 533 32.12 4.22 5.73
N ALA A 534 30.79 3.99 5.69
CA ALA A 534 29.82 4.88 6.31
C ALA A 534 30.03 5.01 7.83
N ALA A 535 30.42 3.91 8.49
CA ALA A 535 30.76 3.90 9.91
C ALA A 535 32.04 4.69 10.24
N ALA A 536 32.96 4.83 9.28
CA ALA A 536 34.15 5.67 9.38
C ALA A 536 33.87 7.15 9.02
N GLY A 537 32.65 7.49 8.61
CA GLY A 537 32.25 8.84 8.22
C GLY A 537 32.70 9.25 6.81
N ARG A 538 33.17 8.30 5.99
CA ARG A 538 33.55 8.52 4.59
C ARG A 538 32.34 8.32 3.67
N GLU A 539 32.29 9.05 2.56
CA GLU A 539 31.29 8.84 1.50
C GLU A 539 31.68 7.60 0.68
N PRO A 540 30.76 6.63 0.46
CA PRO A 540 30.96 5.58 -0.53
C PRO A 540 31.13 6.25 -1.91
N PHE A 541 32.11 5.83 -2.70
CA PHE A 541 32.45 6.32 -4.06
C PHE A 541 33.31 7.60 -4.19
N ALA A 542 33.76 8.25 -3.10
CA ALA A 542 34.68 9.39 -3.24
C ALA A 542 36.08 8.99 -3.76
N GLU A 543 36.52 7.74 -3.51
CA GLU A 543 37.89 7.30 -3.81
C GLU A 543 38.10 6.84 -5.27
N GLN A 544 37.06 6.53 -6.05
CA GLN A 544 37.22 6.13 -7.47
C GLN A 544 37.34 7.32 -8.46
N ARG A 545 37.01 8.55 -8.03
CA ARG A 545 37.30 9.78 -8.81
C ARG A 545 38.64 10.43 -8.44
N ALA A 546 39.29 9.98 -7.37
CA ALA A 546 40.59 10.50 -6.92
C ALA A 546 41.73 9.55 -7.33
N GLY A 547 41.75 9.17 -8.61
CA GLY A 547 42.83 8.40 -9.22
C GLY A 547 43.90 9.28 -9.86
N PHE A 548 44.47 10.23 -9.11
CA PHE A 548 45.79 10.82 -9.42
C PHE A 548 46.49 11.09 -8.08
N PRO A 549 47.54 10.34 -7.71
CA PRO A 549 48.34 10.66 -6.55
C PRO A 549 49.18 11.89 -6.87
N GLY A 550 48.88 13.02 -6.20
CA GLY A 550 49.77 14.17 -6.17
C GLY A 550 51.08 13.79 -5.49
N SER A 551 52.17 13.87 -6.24
CA SER A 551 53.53 13.82 -5.75
C SER A 551 53.90 15.16 -5.10
N ASP A 552 54.27 15.12 -3.82
CA ASP A 552 55.21 16.10 -3.28
C ASP A 552 56.54 15.92 -4.03
N GLU A 553 57.04 16.95 -4.71
CA GLU A 553 58.41 17.48 -4.60
C GLU A 553 58.71 18.56 -5.66
N ASP A 554 59.33 19.64 -5.18
CA ASP A 554 59.89 20.76 -5.93
C ASP A 554 60.95 20.32 -6.96
N GLN A 555 60.86 20.83 -8.21
CA GLN A 555 61.97 21.40 -9.02
C GLN A 555 61.63 21.49 -10.52
N GLU A 556 61.55 22.72 -11.05
CA GLU A 556 61.86 23.05 -12.46
C GLU A 556 63.36 22.82 -12.76
N PRO A 557 63.87 22.72 -14.02
CA PRO A 557 63.30 23.24 -15.28
C PRO A 557 63.52 22.36 -16.56
N GLY A 558 62.95 22.76 -17.70
CA GLY A 558 63.47 22.41 -19.03
C GLY A 558 62.45 22.30 -20.16
N ASP A 559 62.44 23.30 -21.06
CA ASP A 559 61.90 23.22 -22.42
C ASP A 559 62.63 22.12 -23.24
N ASP A 560 61.89 21.27 -23.96
CA ASP A 560 61.90 21.19 -25.43
C ASP A 560 61.17 19.93 -25.95
N ALA A 561 60.39 20.20 -26.99
CA ALA A 561 59.54 19.38 -27.87
C ALA A 561 60.08 18.01 -28.34
N ASP A 562 59.20 16.98 -28.42
CA ASP A 562 58.57 16.48 -29.66
C ASP A 562 57.91 15.07 -29.49
N ASP A 563 56.62 15.01 -29.86
CA ASP A 563 55.81 13.97 -30.52
C ASP A 563 55.98 12.45 -30.24
N ASP A 564 54.90 11.77 -29.80
CA ASP A 564 53.83 11.21 -30.67
C ASP A 564 52.66 10.62 -29.82
N PRO A 565 51.38 10.67 -30.27
CA PRO A 565 50.20 10.26 -29.50
C PRO A 565 49.70 8.85 -29.87
N ALA A 566 49.16 8.11 -28.90
CA ALA A 566 48.27 6.98 -29.18
C ALA A 566 47.20 6.79 -28.09
N GLU A 567 45.96 7.04 -28.52
CA GLU A 567 44.68 6.43 -28.10
C GLU A 567 44.15 6.75 -26.69
N ALA A 568 43.37 7.83 -26.62
CA ALA A 568 42.37 8.08 -25.58
C ALA A 568 41.02 7.47 -25.99
N GLU A 569 40.42 6.68 -25.11
CA GLU A 569 39.03 6.26 -25.19
C GLU A 569 38.10 7.49 -25.16
N GLU A 570 37.27 7.63 -26.19
CA GLU A 570 36.28 8.69 -26.33
C GLU A 570 35.16 8.55 -25.28
N SER A 571 35.17 9.46 -24.30
CA SER A 571 33.98 9.79 -23.52
C SER A 571 32.93 10.43 -24.44
N VAL A 572 31.77 9.79 -24.56
CA VAL A 572 30.62 10.18 -25.39
C VAL A 572 29.99 11.55 -25.01
N ALA A 573 30.55 12.24 -24.00
CA ALA A 573 30.17 13.59 -23.61
C ALA A 573 30.72 14.68 -24.56
N SER A 574 31.82 14.43 -25.27
CA SER A 574 32.48 15.45 -26.11
C SER A 574 31.82 15.68 -27.48
N ALA A 575 30.83 14.87 -27.87
CA ALA A 575 30.07 15.07 -29.10
C ALA A 575 29.13 16.30 -29.04
N TYR A 576 28.83 16.81 -27.85
CA TYR A 576 27.94 17.96 -27.65
C TYR A 576 28.63 19.25 -27.16
N ASP A 577 29.92 19.20 -26.83
CA ASP A 577 30.68 20.37 -26.35
C ASP A 577 30.90 21.45 -27.44
N SER A 578 30.65 21.12 -28.71
CA SER A 578 30.74 22.07 -29.83
C SER A 578 29.39 22.59 -30.34
N MET A 579 28.26 22.13 -29.78
CA MET A 579 26.93 22.62 -30.14
C MET A 579 26.50 23.75 -29.20
N VAL A 580 26.75 24.98 -29.64
CA VAL A 580 26.10 26.16 -29.05
C VAL A 580 24.65 26.16 -29.49
N TRP A 581 23.73 25.90 -28.55
CA TRP A 581 22.30 26.07 -28.77
C TRP A 581 22.03 27.53 -29.18
N ARG A 582 21.42 27.72 -30.36
CA ARG A 582 20.90 29.01 -30.80
C ARG A 582 19.39 28.92 -30.77
N ASP A 583 18.80 29.77 -29.94
CA ASP A 583 17.36 30.04 -29.92
C ASP A 583 16.84 30.26 -31.35
N SER A 584 15.85 29.46 -31.74
CA SER A 584 15.23 29.54 -33.06
C SER A 584 13.84 30.17 -33.02
N THR A 585 13.34 30.57 -31.85
CA THR A 585 11.99 31.14 -31.68
C THR A 585 11.96 32.60 -31.23
N ASP A 586 13.06 33.18 -30.70
CA ASP A 586 13.18 34.62 -30.33
C ASP A 586 11.94 35.18 -29.61
N ASP A 587 11.29 34.33 -28.79
CA ASP A 587 10.03 34.61 -28.09
C ASP A 587 10.24 34.75 -26.57
N GLY A 588 11.49 34.63 -26.10
CA GLY A 588 11.87 34.92 -24.71
C GLY A 588 11.35 33.89 -23.70
N VAL A 589 10.94 32.69 -24.14
CA VAL A 589 10.52 31.59 -23.28
C VAL A 589 11.50 30.44 -23.41
N ASP A 590 12.32 30.26 -22.37
CA ASP A 590 13.29 29.18 -22.28
C ASP A 590 12.53 27.86 -21.99
N GLY A 591 12.37 27.02 -23.02
CA GLY A 591 11.78 25.69 -22.91
C GLY A 591 12.73 24.75 -22.17
N GLY A 592 12.71 24.80 -20.84
CA GLY A 592 13.61 24.03 -19.99
C GLY A 592 13.47 22.52 -20.18
N MET A 593 14.51 21.88 -20.72
CA MET A 593 14.77 20.47 -20.38
C MET A 593 15.10 20.42 -18.89
N LEU A 594 14.27 19.71 -18.13
CA LEU A 594 14.46 19.44 -16.70
C LEU A 594 15.65 18.48 -16.50
N ASP A 595 16.87 18.98 -16.71
CA ASP A 595 18.09 18.42 -16.11
C ASP A 595 18.74 19.51 -15.27
N MET A 596 18.11 19.79 -14.13
CA MET A 596 18.73 20.57 -13.07
C MET A 596 19.62 19.62 -12.25
N ASP A 597 20.94 19.74 -12.40
CA ASP A 597 21.89 19.23 -11.42
C ASP A 597 21.61 19.90 -10.06
N VAL A 598 20.78 19.23 -9.25
CA VAL A 598 20.33 19.74 -7.94
C VAL A 598 21.53 19.80 -6.98
N PRO A 599 21.81 20.95 -6.34
CA PRO A 599 22.81 21.05 -5.29
C PRO A 599 22.47 20.10 -4.12
N GLY A 600 23.21 18.99 -4.01
CA GLY A 600 23.00 17.95 -2.98
C GLY A 600 22.78 16.53 -3.51
N ALA A 601 22.64 16.34 -4.84
CA ALA A 601 22.46 15.03 -5.45
C ALA A 601 23.60 14.05 -5.10
N SER A 602 24.85 14.49 -5.04
CA SER A 602 26.01 13.64 -4.69
C SER A 602 25.95 13.07 -3.27
N SER A 603 25.51 13.87 -2.28
CA SER A 603 25.33 13.40 -0.89
C SER A 603 24.12 12.47 -0.73
N ALA A 604 23.10 12.60 -1.59
CA ALA A 604 21.94 11.72 -1.58
C ALA A 604 22.28 10.32 -2.13
N VAL A 605 23.13 10.24 -3.16
CA VAL A 605 23.58 8.96 -3.77
C VAL A 605 24.35 8.10 -2.76
N GLY A 606 25.27 8.70 -1.97
CA GLY A 606 26.02 7.97 -0.95
C GLY A 606 25.16 7.42 0.20
N VAL A 607 24.11 8.15 0.60
CA VAL A 607 23.17 7.72 1.66
C VAL A 607 22.26 6.58 1.17
N ALA A 608 21.77 6.67 -0.08
CA ALA A 608 20.95 5.63 -0.69
C ALA A 608 21.69 4.29 -0.79
N ALA A 609 22.97 4.29 -1.20
CA ALA A 609 23.76 3.07 -1.27
C ALA A 609 23.92 2.38 0.10
N VAL A 610 24.06 3.15 1.19
CA VAL A 610 24.14 2.61 2.55
C VAL A 610 22.79 2.06 3.03
N GLU A 611 21.70 2.75 2.69
CA GLU A 611 20.34 2.28 2.97
C GLU A 611 20.09 0.89 2.34
N GLN A 612 20.38 0.77 1.04
CA GLN A 612 20.24 -0.48 0.27
C GLN A 612 21.14 -1.60 0.82
N ALA A 613 22.39 -1.28 1.14
CA ALA A 613 23.32 -2.23 1.77
C ALA A 613 22.82 -2.74 3.12
N ALA A 614 22.25 -1.87 3.97
CA ALA A 614 21.71 -2.24 5.28
C ALA A 614 20.46 -3.13 5.15
N GLU A 615 19.58 -2.84 4.20
CA GLU A 615 18.40 -3.65 3.90
C GLU A 615 18.81 -5.05 3.44
N PHE A 616 19.70 -5.16 2.45
CA PHE A 616 20.16 -6.44 1.94
C PHE A 616 20.90 -7.27 3.01
N PHE A 617 21.74 -6.63 3.83
CA PHE A 617 22.43 -7.28 4.94
C PHE A 617 21.46 -7.86 5.99
N SER A 618 20.34 -7.17 6.24
CA SER A 618 19.27 -7.67 7.13
C SER A 618 18.70 -8.99 6.62
N SER A 619 18.50 -9.09 5.31
CA SER A 619 17.98 -10.30 4.67
C SER A 619 18.99 -11.45 4.65
N ILE A 620 20.29 -11.18 4.46
CA ILE A 620 21.35 -12.19 4.67
C ILE A 620 21.32 -12.71 6.11
N CYS A 621 21.16 -11.82 7.11
CA CYS A 621 21.04 -12.23 8.51
C CYS A 621 19.83 -13.14 8.75
N GLN A 622 18.73 -12.92 8.03
CA GLN A 622 17.54 -13.77 8.07
C GLN A 622 17.79 -15.13 7.43
N LEU A 623 18.40 -15.18 6.24
CA LEU A 623 18.77 -16.43 5.56
C LEU A 623 19.66 -17.32 6.44
N LEU A 624 20.72 -16.72 7.03
CA LEU A 624 21.61 -17.41 7.95
C LEU A 624 20.89 -17.89 9.21
N ARG A 625 20.01 -17.05 9.79
CA ARG A 625 19.21 -17.42 10.96
C ARG A 625 18.30 -18.61 10.67
N HIS A 626 17.64 -18.63 9.51
CA HIS A 626 16.76 -19.71 9.11
C HIS A 626 17.52 -21.03 8.97
N ALA A 627 18.66 -21.02 8.27
CA ALA A 627 19.48 -22.21 8.09
C ALA A 627 20.00 -22.77 9.41
N VAL A 628 20.51 -21.91 10.31
CA VAL A 628 21.03 -22.35 11.61
C VAL A 628 19.93 -22.88 12.53
N THR A 629 18.74 -22.27 12.47
CA THR A 629 17.58 -22.74 13.24
C THR A 629 17.11 -24.10 12.72
N ALA A 630 17.06 -24.29 11.41
CA ALA A 630 16.74 -25.58 10.78
C ALA A 630 17.75 -26.67 11.17
N TRP A 631 19.07 -26.40 11.14
CA TRP A 631 20.07 -27.35 11.63
C TRP A 631 19.82 -27.75 13.09
N CYS A 632 19.52 -26.79 13.97
CA CYS A 632 19.22 -27.11 15.36
C CYS A 632 17.97 -28.00 15.50
N ALA A 633 16.91 -27.71 14.74
CA ALA A 633 15.69 -28.50 14.74
C ALA A 633 15.93 -29.93 14.22
N MET A 634 16.75 -30.09 13.17
CA MET A 634 17.17 -31.38 12.63
C MET A 634 18.03 -32.17 13.61
N ASP A 635 19.01 -31.52 14.26
CA ASP A 635 19.85 -32.17 15.26
C ASP A 635 19.03 -32.73 16.43
N VAL A 636 18.02 -31.99 16.87
CA VAL A 636 17.07 -32.47 17.90
C VAL A 636 16.19 -33.61 17.37
N ALA A 637 15.74 -33.52 16.11
CA ALA A 637 14.90 -34.54 15.48
C ALA A 637 15.61 -35.89 15.35
N ASP A 638 16.88 -35.85 14.90
CA ASP A 638 17.66 -37.01 14.54
C ASP A 638 18.56 -37.50 15.69
N GLY A 639 18.60 -36.76 16.81
CA GLY A 639 19.47 -37.06 17.95
C GLY A 639 20.96 -36.89 17.65
N THR A 640 21.30 -36.06 16.67
CA THR A 640 22.68 -35.81 16.22
C THR A 640 23.28 -34.57 16.88
N HIS A 641 24.60 -34.44 16.78
CA HIS A 641 25.32 -33.25 17.22
C HIS A 641 25.93 -32.51 16.03
N PRO A 642 26.05 -31.17 16.10
CA PRO A 642 26.72 -30.39 15.06
C PRO A 642 28.13 -30.90 14.79
N SER A 643 28.49 -30.98 13.51
CA SER A 643 29.85 -31.33 13.11
C SER A 643 30.85 -30.25 13.50
N ARG A 644 32.14 -30.61 13.57
CA ARG A 644 33.22 -29.65 13.85
C ARG A 644 33.29 -28.57 12.77
N ALA A 645 33.14 -28.94 11.50
CA ALA A 645 33.17 -28.00 10.37
C ALA A 645 32.03 -26.98 10.46
N GLU A 646 30.79 -27.41 10.75
CA GLU A 646 29.66 -26.50 10.98
C GLU A 646 29.92 -25.57 12.18
N THR A 647 30.48 -26.12 13.26
CA THR A 647 30.82 -25.35 14.47
C THR A 647 31.84 -24.24 14.17
N ASP A 648 32.86 -24.55 13.38
CA ASP A 648 33.91 -23.59 12.99
C ASP A 648 33.33 -22.45 12.12
N SER A 649 32.46 -22.76 11.14
CA SER A 649 31.77 -21.74 10.33
C SER A 649 30.86 -20.85 11.18
N VAL A 650 30.10 -21.43 12.12
CA VAL A 650 29.23 -20.68 13.05
C VAL A 650 30.04 -19.75 13.97
N ILE A 651 31.25 -20.16 14.39
CA ILE A 651 32.16 -19.29 15.12
C ILE A 651 32.58 -18.10 14.24
N GLY A 652 32.97 -18.36 12.98
CA GLY A 652 33.32 -17.33 11.99
C GLY A 652 32.21 -16.30 11.81
N TRP A 653 31.00 -16.75 11.46
CA TRP A 653 29.83 -15.88 11.29
C TRP A 653 29.49 -15.07 12.53
N ARG A 654 29.64 -15.66 13.73
CA ARG A 654 29.42 -14.93 14.99
C ARG A 654 30.42 -13.80 15.19
N HIS A 655 31.67 -13.96 14.74
CA HIS A 655 32.67 -12.89 14.78
C HIS A 655 32.36 -11.79 13.76
N PHE A 656 32.04 -12.19 12.52
CA PHE A 656 31.63 -11.29 11.45
C PHE A 656 30.43 -10.42 11.84
N LEU A 657 29.32 -11.01 12.26
CA LEU A 657 28.11 -10.27 12.67
C LEU A 657 28.33 -9.35 13.86
N ARG A 658 29.24 -9.69 14.80
CA ARG A 658 29.60 -8.78 15.91
C ARG A 658 30.39 -7.57 15.44
N ARG A 659 31.23 -7.72 14.40
CA ARG A 659 31.92 -6.60 13.75
C ARG A 659 30.90 -5.72 13.03
N MET A 660 30.09 -6.31 12.17
CA MET A 660 29.08 -5.59 11.37
C MET A 660 28.04 -4.87 12.22
N ARG A 661 27.51 -5.49 13.27
CA ARG A 661 26.58 -4.82 14.19
C ARG A 661 27.16 -3.53 14.78
N ARG A 662 28.46 -3.52 15.12
CA ARG A 662 29.13 -2.32 15.64
C ARG A 662 29.32 -1.28 14.54
N ALA A 663 29.64 -1.71 13.31
CA ALA A 663 29.72 -0.82 12.16
C ALA A 663 28.38 -0.14 11.88
N MET A 664 27.28 -0.90 11.77
CA MET A 664 25.94 -0.37 11.51
C MET A 664 25.47 0.66 12.55
N VAL A 665 25.68 0.39 13.84
CA VAL A 665 25.33 1.36 14.91
C VAL A 665 26.16 2.65 14.79
N ARG A 666 27.43 2.55 14.40
CA ARG A 666 28.29 3.73 14.18
C ARG A 666 27.89 4.48 12.90
N ALA A 667 27.59 3.77 11.81
CA ALA A 667 27.11 4.35 10.57
C ALA A 667 25.78 5.11 10.78
N ALA A 668 24.83 4.51 11.50
CA ALA A 668 23.57 5.18 11.84
C ALA A 668 23.78 6.45 12.67
N ALA A 669 24.73 6.43 13.61
CA ALA A 669 25.10 7.61 14.40
C ALA A 669 25.79 8.69 13.56
N SER A 670 26.65 8.29 12.61
CA SER A 670 27.32 9.19 11.67
C SER A 670 26.32 9.90 10.76
N ILE A 671 25.39 9.15 10.15
CA ILE A 671 24.36 9.69 9.25
C ILE A 671 23.38 10.59 10.01
N ALA A 672 22.90 10.15 11.18
CA ALA A 672 21.95 10.94 11.98
C ALA A 672 22.56 12.20 12.61
N ALA A 673 23.88 12.30 12.74
CA ALA A 673 24.54 13.49 13.29
C ALA A 673 24.73 14.62 12.25
N ARG A 674 24.55 14.33 10.95
CA ARG A 674 24.69 15.30 9.85
C ARG A 674 23.41 16.14 9.69
N ASP A 675 23.02 16.90 10.71
CA ASP A 675 22.00 17.94 10.59
C ASP A 675 22.66 19.20 10.00
N THR A 676 22.68 19.30 8.66
CA THR A 676 23.07 20.52 7.97
C THR A 676 21.89 21.48 7.95
N LYS A 677 22.10 22.75 8.33
CA LYS A 677 21.13 23.82 8.04
C LYS A 677 20.81 23.82 6.53
N PRO A 678 19.58 24.20 6.10
CA PRO A 678 19.29 24.29 4.67
C PRO A 678 20.28 25.24 4.00
N SER A 679 20.82 24.83 2.86
CA SER A 679 21.66 25.70 2.03
C SER A 679 20.83 26.91 1.56
N PRO A 680 21.43 28.10 1.39
CA PRO A 680 20.72 29.26 0.85
C PRO A 680 20.06 28.91 -0.50
N GLY A 681 18.75 29.15 -0.64
CA GLY A 681 17.98 28.87 -1.87
C GLY A 681 17.22 27.54 -1.92
N MET A 682 17.42 26.62 -0.97
CA MET A 682 16.70 25.33 -0.93
C MET A 682 15.27 25.50 -0.39
N SER A 683 14.27 24.92 -1.06
CA SER A 683 12.89 24.98 -0.59
C SER A 683 12.69 24.15 0.70
N PRO A 684 11.72 24.50 1.57
CA PRO A 684 11.40 23.69 2.75
C PRO A 684 11.01 22.24 2.43
N ALA A 685 10.41 22.00 1.26
CA ALA A 685 10.00 20.66 0.82
C ALA A 685 11.21 19.79 0.42
N GLU A 686 12.18 20.35 -0.30
CA GLU A 686 13.41 19.61 -0.69
C GLU A 686 14.29 19.31 0.52
N TYR A 687 14.43 20.28 1.44
CA TYR A 687 15.14 20.06 2.69
C TYR A 687 14.51 18.93 3.53
N ASP A 688 13.17 18.88 3.59
CA ASP A 688 12.43 17.80 4.26
C ASP A 688 12.65 16.45 3.58
N ARG A 689 12.69 16.38 2.24
CA ARG A 689 13.00 15.14 1.49
C ARG A 689 14.41 14.63 1.80
N LEU A 690 15.45 15.48 1.73
CA LEU A 690 16.83 15.07 2.02
C LEU A 690 17.00 14.57 3.45
N ARG A 691 16.36 15.26 4.41
CA ARG A 691 16.34 14.82 5.80
C ARG A 691 15.63 13.47 5.96
N TRP A 692 14.49 13.28 5.29
CA TRP A 692 13.75 12.04 5.30
C TRP A 692 14.59 10.85 4.80
N HIS A 693 15.33 11.01 3.70
CA HIS A 693 16.22 9.96 3.19
C HIS A 693 17.33 9.59 4.19
N ARG A 694 17.95 10.57 4.85
CA ARG A 694 18.97 10.31 5.90
C ARG A 694 18.37 9.59 7.11
N GLU A 695 17.19 10.01 7.57
CA GLU A 695 16.48 9.34 8.66
C GLU A 695 16.12 7.90 8.26
N SER A 696 15.66 7.68 7.02
CA SER A 696 15.36 6.34 6.48
C SER A 696 16.60 5.42 6.51
N ALA A 697 17.71 5.87 5.93
CA ALA A 697 18.97 5.11 5.91
C ALA A 697 19.47 4.76 7.33
N ALA A 698 19.38 5.70 8.27
CA ALA A 698 19.75 5.48 9.66
C ALA A 698 18.82 4.48 10.37
N GLU A 699 17.50 4.52 10.10
CA GLU A 699 16.55 3.50 10.61
C GLU A 699 16.84 2.11 10.00
N ARG A 700 17.13 1.99 8.70
CA ARG A 700 17.49 0.69 8.08
C ARG A 700 18.75 0.08 8.69
N LEU A 701 19.76 0.88 9.01
CA LEU A 701 20.96 0.43 9.73
C LEU A 701 20.66 -0.02 11.18
N ILE A 702 19.74 0.66 11.86
CA ILE A 702 19.26 0.25 13.19
C ILE A 702 18.55 -1.10 13.10
N ASP A 703 17.65 -1.28 12.12
CA ASP A 703 16.96 -2.54 11.86
C ASP A 703 17.95 -3.68 11.60
N ALA A 704 18.92 -3.47 10.72
CA ALA A 704 19.96 -4.45 10.39
C ALA A 704 20.80 -4.84 11.62
N ALA A 705 21.12 -3.90 12.51
CA ALA A 705 21.80 -4.18 13.77
C ALA A 705 20.94 -4.98 14.77
N VAL A 706 19.62 -4.77 14.77
CA VAL A 706 18.67 -5.57 15.56
C VAL A 706 18.57 -6.99 15.00
N GLN A 707 18.38 -7.15 13.67
CA GLN A 707 18.35 -8.45 13.01
C GLN A 707 19.64 -9.25 13.22
N SER A 708 20.80 -8.59 13.13
CA SER A 708 22.10 -9.21 13.45
C SER A 708 22.16 -9.71 14.89
N THR A 709 21.57 -8.98 15.84
CA THR A 709 21.54 -9.39 17.25
C THR A 709 20.67 -10.62 17.46
N GLU A 710 19.53 -10.69 16.77
CA GLU A 710 18.65 -11.86 16.77
C GLU A 710 19.38 -13.09 16.18
N THR A 711 20.03 -12.96 15.03
CA THR A 711 20.84 -14.04 14.42
C THR A 711 21.98 -14.49 15.33
N LEU A 712 22.63 -13.56 16.05
CA LEU A 712 23.66 -13.90 17.04
C LEU A 712 23.13 -14.77 18.19
N TRP A 713 21.85 -14.65 18.58
CA TRP A 713 21.26 -15.52 19.60
C TRP A 713 21.14 -16.96 19.10
N LEU A 714 20.70 -17.15 17.85
CA LEU A 714 20.55 -18.47 17.24
C LEU A 714 21.91 -19.14 16.95
N LEU A 715 22.90 -18.38 16.46
CA LEU A 715 24.29 -18.87 16.36
C LEU A 715 24.83 -19.29 17.73
N SER A 716 24.52 -18.52 18.79
CA SER A 716 24.87 -18.91 20.16
C SER A 716 24.09 -20.14 20.66
N ALA A 717 22.83 -20.32 20.25
CA ALA A 717 22.06 -21.50 20.59
C ALA A 717 22.67 -22.75 19.96
N HIS A 718 22.99 -22.70 18.66
CA HIS A 718 23.65 -23.79 17.94
C HIS A 718 24.97 -24.23 18.59
N LEU A 719 25.83 -23.28 19.00
CA LEU A 719 27.07 -23.61 19.71
C LEU A 719 26.84 -24.27 21.08
N HIS A 720 25.69 -24.00 21.72
CA HIS A 720 25.30 -24.69 22.95
C HIS A 720 24.62 -26.03 22.67
N MET A 721 24.14 -26.30 21.46
CA MET A 721 23.64 -27.62 21.03
C MET A 721 24.76 -28.67 21.01
N SER A 722 25.99 -28.25 20.66
CA SER A 722 27.19 -29.11 20.63
C SER A 722 27.77 -29.45 22.02
N GLN A 723 27.26 -28.86 23.10
CA GLN A 723 27.73 -29.12 24.47
C GLN A 723 26.85 -30.20 25.14
N PRO A 724 27.43 -31.11 25.96
CA PRO A 724 26.66 -32.09 26.72
C PRO A 724 25.60 -31.39 27.60
N THR A 725 24.44 -32.02 27.77
CA THR A 725 23.40 -31.51 28.68
C THR A 725 23.92 -31.52 30.12
N ALA A 726 23.38 -30.64 30.98
CA ALA A 726 23.78 -30.57 32.39
C ALA A 726 23.61 -31.91 33.14
N ALA A 727 22.66 -32.76 32.72
CA ALA A 727 22.49 -34.11 33.24
C ALA A 727 23.62 -35.08 32.84
N ALA A 728 24.17 -34.95 31.63
CA ALA A 728 25.34 -35.69 31.16
C ALA A 728 26.63 -35.17 31.81
N GLU A 729 26.74 -33.86 32.06
CA GLU A 729 27.82 -33.29 32.88
C GLU A 729 27.75 -33.77 34.34
N GLU A 730 26.57 -33.81 34.97
CA GLU A 730 26.40 -34.35 36.33
C GLU A 730 26.71 -35.84 36.42
N GLN A 731 26.35 -36.64 35.41
CA GLN A 731 26.72 -38.06 35.35
C GLN A 731 28.22 -38.27 35.08
N ALA A 732 28.86 -37.41 34.28
CA ALA A 732 30.31 -37.43 34.07
C ALA A 732 31.10 -36.93 35.28
N LEU A 733 30.59 -35.91 36.00
CA LEU A 733 31.15 -35.41 37.26
C LEU A 733 30.93 -36.39 38.43
N ALA A 734 29.86 -37.18 38.40
CA ALA A 734 29.66 -38.29 39.34
C ALA A 734 30.63 -39.46 39.10
N ALA A 735 31.17 -39.60 37.88
CA ALA A 735 32.17 -40.61 37.53
C ALA A 735 33.62 -40.16 37.83
N ASP A 736 33.88 -38.86 37.99
CA ASP A 736 35.20 -38.30 38.28
C ASP A 736 35.17 -37.43 39.56
N ALA A 737 35.22 -38.10 40.72
CA ALA A 737 35.11 -37.51 42.05
C ALA A 737 36.34 -36.69 42.51
N SER A 738 37.22 -36.26 41.60
CA SER A 738 38.52 -35.66 41.94
C SER A 738 38.87 -34.38 41.19
N SER A 739 37.93 -33.41 41.10
CA SER A 739 38.31 -32.03 40.77
C SER A 739 37.45 -30.95 41.44
N PRO A 740 38.05 -29.91 42.06
CA PRO A 740 37.28 -28.82 42.66
C PRO A 740 36.67 -27.92 41.57
N ALA A 741 35.34 -27.91 41.49
CA ALA A 741 34.59 -27.06 40.58
C ALA A 741 34.69 -25.57 40.98
N LEU A 742 35.26 -24.73 40.10
CA LEU A 742 35.25 -23.27 40.19
C LEU A 742 33.87 -22.70 39.76
N PRO A 743 33.10 -22.05 40.65
CA PRO A 743 31.77 -21.53 40.34
C PRO A 743 31.85 -20.08 39.82
N ALA A 744 32.23 -19.88 38.55
CA ALA A 744 32.21 -18.52 37.98
C ALA A 744 31.97 -18.41 36.46
N LYS A 745 32.04 -19.50 35.67
CA LYS A 745 31.83 -19.44 34.20
C LYS A 745 30.38 -19.66 33.73
N LYS A 746 29.43 -20.01 34.61
CA LYS A 746 28.01 -20.29 34.26
C LYS A 746 27.22 -19.05 33.76
N SER A 747 27.80 -17.84 33.75
CA SER A 747 27.12 -16.59 33.39
C SER A 747 27.19 -16.20 31.89
N LYS A 748 28.26 -16.55 31.15
CA LYS A 748 28.40 -16.14 29.74
C LYS A 748 27.46 -16.96 28.85
N GLY A 749 26.72 -16.30 27.94
CA GLY A 749 25.87 -16.99 26.95
C GLY A 749 24.43 -17.35 27.36
N ALA A 750 23.88 -16.78 28.44
CA ALA A 750 22.55 -17.16 28.96
C ALA A 750 21.40 -17.17 27.92
N VAL A 751 21.36 -16.20 27.00
CA VAL A 751 20.34 -16.16 25.92
C VAL A 751 20.50 -17.32 24.94
N GLY A 752 21.73 -17.67 24.55
CA GLY A 752 21.99 -18.82 23.69
C GLY A 752 21.60 -20.14 24.36
N ARG A 753 21.90 -20.31 25.66
CA ARG A 753 21.44 -21.49 26.42
C ARG A 753 19.93 -21.58 26.51
N LEU A 754 19.24 -20.44 26.67
CA LEU A 754 17.80 -20.39 26.71
C LEU A 754 17.19 -20.89 25.39
N PHE A 755 17.62 -20.34 24.25
CA PHE A 755 17.15 -20.82 22.94
C PHE A 755 17.57 -22.27 22.64
N ALA A 756 18.74 -22.71 23.07
CA ALA A 756 19.14 -24.12 22.95
C ALA A 756 18.25 -25.05 23.80
N GLY A 757 17.86 -24.64 25.01
CA GLY A 757 16.89 -25.37 25.84
C GLY A 757 15.50 -25.41 25.20
N LEU A 758 15.05 -24.27 24.63
CA LEU A 758 13.79 -24.18 23.89
C LEU A 758 13.77 -25.13 22.69
N LEU A 759 14.79 -25.10 21.84
CA LEU A 759 14.90 -25.94 20.64
C LEU A 759 14.97 -27.44 20.99
N ARG A 760 15.64 -27.81 22.09
CA ARG A 760 15.71 -29.21 22.56
C ARG A 760 14.40 -29.76 23.13
N GLY A 761 13.44 -28.91 23.48
CA GLY A 761 12.27 -29.33 24.25
C GLY A 761 12.53 -29.46 25.76
N ASP A 762 13.65 -28.96 26.28
CA ASP A 762 14.04 -29.10 27.69
C ASP A 762 13.49 -27.95 28.54
N ALA A 763 12.25 -28.13 29.04
CA ALA A 763 11.56 -27.13 29.86
C ALA A 763 12.32 -26.77 31.16
N PRO A 764 12.89 -27.72 31.93
CA PRO A 764 13.73 -27.40 33.09
C PRO A 764 14.94 -26.51 32.76
N ALA A 765 15.72 -26.85 31.73
CA ALA A 765 16.89 -26.05 31.34
C ALA A 765 16.48 -24.67 30.82
N ALA A 766 15.40 -24.61 30.03
CA ALA A 766 14.82 -23.35 29.56
C ALA A 766 14.38 -22.47 30.76
N ARG A 767 13.70 -23.02 31.76
CA ARG A 767 13.27 -22.30 32.97
C ARG A 767 14.45 -21.71 33.75
N GLN A 768 15.51 -22.50 33.96
CA GLN A 768 16.71 -22.01 34.66
C GLN A 768 17.38 -20.85 33.90
N ALA A 769 17.55 -20.98 32.59
CA ALA A 769 18.15 -19.95 31.76
C ALA A 769 17.25 -18.70 31.68
N LEU A 770 15.93 -18.87 31.61
CA LEU A 770 14.93 -17.80 31.60
C LEU A 770 15.01 -16.96 32.88
N GLY A 771 15.18 -17.56 34.05
CA GLY A 771 15.36 -16.83 35.31
C GLY A 771 16.57 -15.87 35.26
N ILE A 772 17.69 -16.33 34.71
CA ILE A 772 18.90 -15.52 34.54
C ILE A 772 18.68 -14.39 33.53
N VAL A 773 18.02 -14.67 32.41
CA VAL A 773 17.73 -13.67 31.36
C VAL A 773 16.76 -12.61 31.89
N SER A 774 15.68 -13.02 32.54
CA SER A 774 14.69 -12.12 33.15
C SER A 774 15.33 -11.21 34.20
N GLY A 775 16.19 -11.76 35.06
CA GLY A 775 16.96 -10.96 36.02
C GLY A 775 17.90 -9.93 35.39
N ARG A 776 18.41 -10.17 34.17
CA ARG A 776 19.24 -9.21 33.42
C ARG A 776 18.43 -8.13 32.72
N LEU A 777 17.20 -8.46 32.33
CA LEU A 777 16.25 -7.52 31.71
C LEU A 777 15.59 -6.62 32.75
N ALA A 778 15.39 -7.12 33.97
CA ALA A 778 14.81 -6.36 35.07
C ALA A 778 15.46 -4.98 35.23
N GLY A 779 14.62 -3.94 35.21
CA GLY A 779 15.03 -2.56 35.36
C GLY A 779 15.76 -1.93 34.17
N LYS A 780 15.86 -2.61 33.01
CA LYS A 780 16.38 -2.01 31.77
C LYS A 780 15.28 -1.22 31.05
N ALA A 781 15.65 -0.19 30.29
CA ALA A 781 14.69 0.57 29.48
C ALA A 781 14.37 -0.15 28.17
N VAL A 782 13.09 -0.28 27.85
CA VAL A 782 12.58 -0.75 26.55
C VAL A 782 11.98 0.37 25.70
N LEU A 783 11.68 1.52 26.33
CA LEU A 783 11.26 2.72 25.63
C LEU A 783 12.44 3.47 25.04
N TYR A 784 12.27 4.00 23.83
CA TYR A 784 13.27 4.82 23.16
C TYR A 784 12.66 6.09 22.56
N VAL A 785 13.51 7.07 22.27
CA VAL A 785 13.14 8.29 21.52
C VAL A 785 13.48 8.02 20.05
N PRO A 786 12.55 8.22 19.10
CA PRO A 786 12.80 7.95 17.67
C PRO A 786 13.81 8.94 17.09
N LEU A 787 14.44 8.60 15.95
CA LEU A 787 15.45 9.45 15.32
C LEU A 787 14.93 10.85 14.97
N SER A 788 13.71 10.92 14.43
CA SER A 788 13.01 12.18 14.12
C SER A 788 12.86 13.16 15.30
N ARG A 789 13.03 12.66 16.53
CA ARG A 789 12.98 13.43 17.79
C ARG A 789 14.34 13.52 18.50
N GLY A 790 15.45 13.25 17.80
CA GLY A 790 16.81 13.30 18.36
C GLY A 790 17.20 12.06 19.16
N GLY A 791 16.60 10.90 18.85
CA GLY A 791 16.98 9.62 19.42
C GLY A 791 18.44 9.23 19.13
N LYS A 792 19.11 8.55 20.07
CA LYS A 792 20.46 8.01 19.84
C LYS A 792 20.36 6.58 19.26
N PRO A 793 20.93 6.28 18.07
CA PRO A 793 20.83 4.96 17.44
C PRO A 793 21.20 3.79 18.36
N SER A 794 22.27 3.94 19.15
CA SER A 794 22.70 2.90 20.10
C SER A 794 21.66 2.58 21.17
N ARG A 795 20.90 3.58 21.65
CA ARG A 795 19.82 3.36 22.62
C ARG A 795 18.60 2.72 21.97
N ILE A 796 18.29 3.10 20.74
CA ILE A 796 17.20 2.52 19.95
C ILE A 796 17.47 1.02 19.72
N VAL A 797 18.64 0.66 19.18
CA VAL A 797 19.03 -0.75 18.98
C VAL A 797 18.98 -1.55 20.28
N MET A 798 19.49 -1.00 21.39
CA MET A 798 19.45 -1.71 22.69
C MET A 798 18.02 -1.93 23.21
N ALA A 799 17.11 -0.99 23.00
CA ALA A 799 15.71 -1.10 23.38
C ALA A 799 14.99 -2.13 22.50
N ARG A 800 15.09 -1.99 21.18
CA ARG A 800 14.45 -2.88 20.19
C ARG A 800 14.98 -4.32 20.28
N CYS A 801 16.27 -4.54 20.55
CA CYS A 801 16.80 -5.88 20.80
C CYS A 801 16.22 -6.53 22.07
N ARG A 802 15.84 -5.76 23.11
CA ARG A 802 15.22 -6.32 24.32
C ARG A 802 13.78 -6.70 24.06
N GLU A 803 13.03 -5.85 23.36
CA GLU A 803 11.65 -6.13 22.96
C GLU A 803 11.59 -7.33 22.02
N ARG A 804 12.46 -7.39 21.00
CA ARG A 804 12.56 -8.54 20.09
C ARG A 804 12.92 -9.84 20.83
N LEU A 805 13.76 -9.77 21.87
CA LEU A 805 14.04 -10.93 22.71
C LEU A 805 12.77 -11.38 23.46
N LEU A 806 12.07 -10.44 24.11
CA LEU A 806 10.83 -10.74 24.84
C LEU A 806 9.78 -11.34 23.91
N GLU A 807 9.60 -10.76 22.71
CA GLU A 807 8.73 -11.25 21.63
C GLU A 807 9.04 -12.70 21.27
N ARG A 808 10.31 -13.03 20.97
CA ARG A 808 10.70 -14.41 20.61
C ARG A 808 10.51 -15.40 21.75
N LEU A 809 10.74 -14.97 23.00
CA LEU A 809 10.54 -15.83 24.16
C LEU A 809 9.06 -16.17 24.34
N VAL A 810 8.17 -15.18 24.28
CA VAL A 810 6.73 -15.45 24.46
C VAL A 810 6.13 -16.26 23.32
N CYS A 811 6.71 -16.22 22.11
CA CYS A 811 6.32 -17.14 21.03
C CYS A 811 6.70 -18.60 21.33
N CYS A 812 7.86 -18.83 21.96
CA CYS A 812 8.42 -20.18 22.12
C CYS A 812 8.02 -20.87 23.43
N LEU A 813 7.90 -20.13 24.53
CA LEU A 813 7.64 -20.69 25.87
C LEU A 813 6.33 -21.50 25.96
N PRO A 814 5.20 -21.05 25.38
CA PRO A 814 3.97 -21.83 25.38
C PRO A 814 4.16 -23.20 24.74
N ARG A 815 5.04 -23.35 23.74
CA ARG A 815 5.32 -24.63 23.06
C ARG A 815 6.00 -25.70 23.93
N LEU A 816 6.51 -25.33 25.11
CA LEU A 816 6.99 -26.25 26.15
C LEU A 816 6.02 -26.41 27.34
N GLY A 817 4.86 -25.77 27.31
CA GLY A 817 3.91 -25.78 28.43
C GLY A 817 4.15 -24.71 29.49
N MET A 818 5.08 -23.79 29.23
CA MET A 818 5.50 -22.78 30.19
C MET A 818 4.53 -21.58 30.17
N VAL A 819 3.24 -21.84 30.47
CA VAL A 819 2.15 -20.85 30.42
C VAL A 819 2.35 -19.74 31.46
N ALA A 820 2.61 -20.10 32.72
CA ALA A 820 2.82 -19.14 33.81
C ALA A 820 4.08 -18.28 33.59
N GLU A 821 5.15 -18.88 33.08
CA GLU A 821 6.36 -18.15 32.72
C GLU A 821 6.13 -17.18 31.56
N THR A 822 5.28 -17.55 30.59
CA THR A 822 4.90 -16.67 29.48
C THR A 822 4.16 -15.43 30.01
N SER A 823 3.17 -15.62 30.89
CA SER A 823 2.50 -14.50 31.58
C SER A 823 3.48 -13.63 32.39
N THR A 824 4.45 -14.24 33.05
CA THR A 824 5.50 -13.52 33.80
C THR A 824 6.38 -12.66 32.87
N VAL A 825 6.72 -13.17 31.67
CA VAL A 825 7.48 -12.41 30.67
C VAL A 825 6.67 -11.24 30.11
N VAL A 826 5.37 -11.41 29.86
CA VAL A 826 4.48 -10.32 29.44
C VAL A 826 4.39 -9.23 30.52
N GLN A 827 4.22 -9.63 31.78
CA GLN A 827 4.22 -8.68 32.92
C GLN A 827 5.57 -7.98 33.07
N LEU A 828 6.68 -8.70 32.88
CA LEU A 828 8.01 -8.11 32.84
C LEU A 828 8.10 -7.07 31.74
N ALA A 829 7.72 -7.39 30.50
CA ALA A 829 7.72 -6.45 29.38
C ALA A 829 6.91 -5.17 29.73
N LYS A 830 5.71 -5.34 30.29
CA LYS A 830 4.87 -4.21 30.74
C LYS A 830 5.54 -3.38 31.84
N SER A 831 6.19 -4.02 32.81
CA SER A 831 6.89 -3.34 33.91
C SER A 831 8.07 -2.49 33.42
N LEU A 832 8.72 -2.88 32.33
CA LEU A 832 9.86 -2.16 31.74
C LEU A 832 9.43 -0.84 31.07
N GLU A 833 8.15 -0.67 30.71
CA GLU A 833 7.59 0.59 30.19
C GLU A 833 7.55 1.72 31.23
N SER A 834 7.64 1.40 32.53
CA SER A 834 7.59 2.40 33.60
C SER A 834 8.74 3.42 33.55
N LYS A 835 9.89 3.05 32.95
CA LYS A 835 11.09 3.89 32.85
C LYS A 835 11.06 4.78 31.60
N ARG A 836 10.20 5.79 31.61
CA ARG A 836 10.11 6.78 30.54
C ARG A 836 11.36 7.68 30.47
N PRO A 837 11.96 7.88 29.28
CA PRO A 837 12.98 8.91 29.09
C PRO A 837 12.43 10.31 29.45
N LYS A 838 13.23 11.16 30.11
CA LYS A 838 12.79 12.51 30.48
C LYS A 838 12.64 13.40 29.23
N GLY A 839 11.51 14.11 29.12
CA GLY A 839 11.36 15.28 28.25
C GLY A 839 10.95 15.06 26.78
N ALA A 840 10.84 13.81 26.29
CA ALA A 840 10.45 13.53 24.91
C ALA A 840 9.38 12.42 24.82
N ALA A 841 8.50 12.50 23.82
CA ALA A 841 7.52 11.46 23.56
C ALA A 841 8.25 10.18 23.07
N SER A 842 8.28 9.18 23.95
CA SER A 842 8.92 7.87 23.73
C SER A 842 8.00 6.89 23.01
N VAL A 843 8.59 5.96 22.27
CA VAL A 843 7.90 4.87 21.58
C VAL A 843 7.98 3.60 22.43
N SER A 844 6.87 2.84 22.46
CA SER A 844 6.81 1.48 23.00
C SER A 844 6.55 0.48 21.89
N GLU A 845 7.15 -0.70 21.99
CA GLU A 845 6.85 -1.85 21.12
C GLU A 845 6.14 -2.99 21.88
N PHE A 846 5.60 -2.73 23.07
CA PHE A 846 4.92 -3.73 23.90
C PHE A 846 3.78 -4.46 23.17
N ASP A 847 3.09 -3.77 22.27
CA ASP A 847 2.04 -4.35 21.43
C ASP A 847 2.51 -5.63 20.71
N ARG A 848 3.75 -5.64 20.17
CA ARG A 848 4.33 -6.81 19.49
C ARG A 848 4.51 -7.99 20.44
N VAL A 849 5.01 -7.75 21.66
CA VAL A 849 5.22 -8.79 22.67
C VAL A 849 3.88 -9.34 23.15
N PHE A 850 2.91 -8.46 23.41
CA PHE A 850 1.57 -8.85 23.84
C PHE A 850 0.84 -9.67 22.77
N GLU A 851 0.97 -9.27 21.50
CA GLU A 851 0.42 -9.99 20.35
C GLU A 851 1.00 -11.38 20.20
N ALA A 852 2.33 -11.46 20.15
CA ALA A 852 3.07 -12.71 20.11
C ALA A 852 2.67 -13.67 21.24
N ALA A 853 2.59 -13.16 22.48
CA ALA A 853 2.20 -13.96 23.63
C ALA A 853 0.76 -14.47 23.54
N THR A 854 -0.18 -13.61 23.15
CA THR A 854 -1.60 -14.00 23.03
C THR A 854 -1.77 -15.08 21.97
N ILE A 855 -1.13 -14.91 20.81
CA ILE A 855 -1.17 -15.90 19.73
C ILE A 855 -0.66 -17.25 20.22
N ALA A 856 0.55 -17.28 20.79
CA ALA A 856 1.18 -18.54 21.22
C ALA A 856 0.45 -19.21 22.40
N LEU A 857 -0.16 -18.44 23.30
CA LEU A 857 -0.98 -18.98 24.39
C LEU A 857 -2.29 -19.59 23.89
N VAL A 858 -2.96 -18.96 22.92
CA VAL A 858 -4.17 -19.51 22.31
C VAL A 858 -3.83 -20.75 21.48
N GLU A 859 -2.72 -20.74 20.73
CA GLU A 859 -2.25 -21.93 20.02
C GLU A 859 -1.98 -23.10 20.97
N ARG A 860 -1.40 -22.85 22.16
CA ARG A 860 -1.24 -23.89 23.20
C ARG A 860 -2.59 -24.45 23.64
N ILE A 861 -3.60 -23.61 23.85
CA ILE A 861 -4.95 -24.07 24.23
C ILE A 861 -5.50 -24.99 23.13
N VAL A 862 -5.39 -24.59 21.86
CA VAL A 862 -5.85 -25.39 20.72
C VAL A 862 -5.10 -26.72 20.65
N GLU A 863 -3.77 -26.70 20.78
CA GLU A 863 -2.92 -27.90 20.73
C GLU A 863 -3.27 -28.88 21.86
N SER A 864 -3.42 -28.39 23.09
CA SER A 864 -3.76 -29.23 24.25
C SER A 864 -5.22 -29.67 24.26
N ALA A 865 -6.15 -28.91 23.67
CA ALA A 865 -7.55 -29.32 23.57
C ALA A 865 -7.73 -30.56 22.66
N SER A 866 -6.90 -30.69 21.63
CA SER A 866 -6.84 -31.82 20.70
C SER A 866 -6.26 -33.10 21.31
N THR A 867 -5.69 -33.05 22.52
CA THR A 867 -5.09 -34.23 23.15
C THR A 867 -6.14 -35.30 23.52
N PRO A 868 -5.83 -36.60 23.34
CA PRO A 868 -6.74 -37.69 23.69
C PRO A 868 -7.19 -37.64 25.16
N GLY A 869 -8.41 -38.12 25.43
CA GLY A 869 -8.90 -38.28 26.82
C GLY A 869 -8.18 -39.40 27.59
N GLU A 870 -8.53 -39.58 28.86
CA GLU A 870 -7.98 -40.66 29.72
C GLU A 870 -8.20 -42.07 29.12
N ASP A 871 -9.26 -42.24 28.32
CA ASP A 871 -9.60 -43.48 27.60
C ASP A 871 -8.77 -43.73 26.31
N GLY A 872 -7.84 -42.83 25.98
CA GLY A 872 -6.98 -42.92 24.79
C GLY A 872 -7.67 -42.64 23.45
N GLN A 873 -8.97 -42.34 23.45
CA GLN A 873 -9.71 -41.96 22.25
C GLN A 873 -9.42 -40.51 21.85
N ALA A 874 -9.35 -40.25 20.54
CA ALA A 874 -9.22 -38.90 19.99
C ALA A 874 -10.40 -38.02 20.46
N ALA A 875 -10.11 -36.76 20.78
CA ALA A 875 -11.14 -35.84 21.23
C ALA A 875 -12.17 -35.60 20.11
N SER A 876 -13.46 -35.80 20.40
CA SER A 876 -14.54 -35.37 19.51
C SER A 876 -14.46 -33.87 19.28
N GLN A 877 -14.84 -33.40 18.08
CA GLN A 877 -14.89 -31.97 17.75
C GLN A 877 -15.67 -31.17 18.80
N THR A 878 -16.79 -31.72 19.30
CA THR A 878 -17.59 -31.06 20.35
C THR A 878 -16.79 -30.88 21.65
N LEU A 879 -16.03 -31.89 22.08
CA LEU A 879 -15.21 -31.82 23.29
C LEU A 879 -14.04 -30.84 23.10
N MET A 880 -13.40 -30.85 21.92
CA MET A 880 -12.34 -29.91 21.58
C MET A 880 -12.85 -28.46 21.63
N THR A 881 -14.01 -28.19 21.02
CA THR A 881 -14.67 -26.87 21.07
C THR A 881 -14.96 -26.46 22.51
N GLN A 882 -15.52 -27.35 23.35
CA GLN A 882 -15.78 -27.06 24.77
C GLN A 882 -14.51 -26.70 25.54
N ARG A 883 -13.45 -27.50 25.39
CA ARG A 883 -12.14 -27.25 26.03
C ARG A 883 -11.57 -25.90 25.61
N ILE A 884 -11.56 -25.60 24.31
CA ILE A 884 -11.05 -24.32 23.79
C ILE A 884 -11.81 -23.14 24.40
N LEU A 885 -13.14 -23.19 24.41
CA LEU A 885 -13.96 -22.11 24.96
C LEU A 885 -13.75 -21.94 26.48
N GLU A 886 -13.60 -23.04 27.22
CA GLU A 886 -13.26 -23.01 28.65
C GLU A 886 -11.88 -22.34 28.87
N GLY A 887 -10.85 -22.75 28.14
CA GLY A 887 -9.51 -22.16 28.22
C GLY A 887 -9.50 -20.66 27.88
N LEU A 888 -10.19 -20.26 26.80
CA LEU A 888 -10.31 -18.85 26.43
C LEU A 888 -11.05 -18.02 27.48
N SER A 889 -12.08 -18.60 28.11
CA SER A 889 -12.82 -17.91 29.19
C SER A 889 -11.96 -17.60 30.41
N LEU A 890 -10.88 -18.36 30.64
CA LEU A 890 -9.91 -18.12 31.71
C LEU A 890 -8.79 -17.17 31.27
N LEU A 891 -8.28 -17.32 30.04
CA LEU A 891 -7.14 -16.57 29.52
C LEU A 891 -7.50 -15.13 29.15
N VAL A 892 -8.55 -14.94 28.36
CA VAL A 892 -8.86 -13.64 27.73
C VAL A 892 -9.15 -12.53 28.74
N PRO A 893 -9.88 -12.75 29.86
CA PRO A 893 -10.06 -11.71 30.87
C PRO A 893 -8.75 -11.18 31.46
N ARG A 894 -7.76 -12.05 31.70
CA ARG A 894 -6.43 -11.67 32.22
C ARG A 894 -5.62 -10.87 31.18
N LEU A 895 -5.74 -11.26 29.92
CA LEU A 895 -5.14 -10.52 28.80
C LEU A 895 -5.79 -9.14 28.64
N LEU A 896 -7.12 -9.04 28.75
CA LEU A 896 -7.86 -7.78 28.73
C LEU A 896 -7.42 -6.85 29.86
N GLU A 897 -7.24 -7.34 31.08
CA GLU A 897 -6.77 -6.53 32.21
C GLU A 897 -5.38 -5.92 31.93
N THR A 898 -4.45 -6.74 31.46
CA THR A 898 -3.10 -6.31 31.08
C THR A 898 -3.14 -5.30 29.93
N TRP A 899 -3.94 -5.60 28.91
CA TRP A 899 -4.13 -4.75 27.73
C TRP A 899 -4.74 -3.40 28.09
N MET A 900 -5.80 -3.38 28.91
CA MET A 900 -6.46 -2.14 29.33
C MET A 900 -5.52 -1.20 30.08
N THR A 901 -4.59 -1.74 30.87
CA THR A 901 -3.55 -0.95 31.54
C THR A 901 -2.60 -0.27 30.56
N HIS A 902 -2.31 -0.93 29.43
CA HIS A 902 -1.52 -0.36 28.34
C HIS A 902 -2.34 0.60 27.46
N ALA A 903 -3.49 0.17 26.98
CA ALA A 903 -4.37 0.93 26.09
C ALA A 903 -4.81 2.29 26.67
N ARG A 904 -5.02 2.39 27.99
CA ARG A 904 -5.38 3.66 28.66
C ARG A 904 -4.23 4.68 28.69
N GLN A 905 -2.99 4.24 28.54
CA GLN A 905 -1.80 5.12 28.54
C GLN A 905 -1.51 5.70 27.16
N LEU A 906 -2.18 5.20 26.11
CA LEU A 906 -2.03 5.60 24.72
C LEU A 906 -3.24 6.42 24.24
N ARG A 907 -2.96 7.40 23.40
CA ARG A 907 -3.98 8.20 22.70
C ARG A 907 -4.09 7.68 21.28
N LEU A 908 -5.29 7.23 20.88
CA LEU A 908 -5.53 6.71 19.53
C LEU A 908 -5.94 7.81 18.56
N SER A 909 -6.75 8.76 19.02
CA SER A 909 -7.19 9.88 18.19
C SER A 909 -7.04 11.20 18.94
N VAL A 910 -6.80 12.26 18.16
CA VAL A 910 -6.79 13.61 18.67
C VAL A 910 -8.13 14.00 19.32
N LEU A 911 -9.23 13.49 18.77
CA LEU A 911 -10.61 13.84 19.12
C LEU A 911 -11.04 13.33 20.51
N GLU A 912 -10.28 12.41 21.11
CA GLU A 912 -10.54 11.96 22.48
C GLU A 912 -10.45 13.09 23.52
N ARG A 913 -9.71 14.18 23.21
CA ARG A 913 -9.66 15.38 24.05
C ARG A 913 -10.96 16.16 24.10
N VAL A 914 -11.82 15.96 23.10
CA VAL A 914 -13.10 16.67 22.92
C VAL A 914 -14.26 15.67 22.83
N ARG A 915 -14.13 14.53 23.54
CA ARG A 915 -15.21 13.53 23.59
C ARG A 915 -16.48 14.08 24.22
N ASP A 916 -16.37 14.97 25.21
CA ASP A 916 -17.52 15.58 25.87
C ASP A 916 -18.06 16.80 25.09
N ASP A 917 -19.38 16.93 25.00
CA ASP A 917 -20.03 18.02 24.25
C ASP A 917 -19.64 19.41 24.76
N LYS A 918 -19.43 19.55 26.08
CA LYS A 918 -19.00 20.82 26.69
C LYS A 918 -17.62 21.26 26.19
N THR A 919 -16.67 20.33 26.05
CA THR A 919 -15.32 20.65 25.57
C THR A 919 -15.35 20.92 24.07
N PHE A 920 -16.14 20.14 23.33
CA PHE A 920 -16.33 20.30 21.90
C PHE A 920 -16.98 21.63 21.51
N ALA A 921 -17.91 22.15 22.30
CA ALA A 921 -18.59 23.43 22.05
C ALA A 921 -17.61 24.58 21.78
N SER A 922 -16.48 24.62 22.49
CA SER A 922 -15.46 25.66 22.29
C SER A 922 -14.67 25.55 20.97
N ILE A 923 -14.62 24.35 20.38
CA ILE A 923 -14.02 24.09 19.06
C ILE A 923 -15.06 24.39 17.98
N GLN A 924 -16.31 23.97 18.19
CA GLN A 924 -17.43 24.30 17.32
C GLN A 924 -17.57 25.81 17.14
N GLU A 925 -17.61 26.58 18.24
CA GLU A 925 -17.71 28.04 18.18
C GLU A 925 -16.52 28.67 17.42
N PHE A 926 -15.31 28.13 17.60
CA PHE A 926 -14.13 28.60 16.87
C PHE A 926 -14.26 28.35 15.35
N ILE A 927 -14.73 27.16 14.95
CA ILE A 927 -14.92 26.82 13.54
C ILE A 927 -16.06 27.65 12.94
N GLU A 928 -17.20 27.79 13.62
CA GLU A 928 -18.32 28.60 13.14
C GLU A 928 -17.94 30.08 12.97
N ARG A 929 -17.13 30.62 13.89
CA ARG A 929 -16.76 32.04 13.88
C ARG A 929 -15.63 32.38 12.90
N TYR A 930 -14.65 31.49 12.73
CA TYR A 930 -13.41 31.77 11.98
C TYR A 930 -13.13 30.79 10.82
N GLY A 931 -14.00 29.83 10.56
CA GLY A 931 -13.75 28.76 9.57
C GLY A 931 -13.76 29.24 8.12
N SER A 932 -14.50 30.30 7.81
CA SER A 932 -14.53 30.93 6.48
C SER A 932 -13.14 31.45 6.09
N GLY A 933 -12.64 31.05 4.93
CA GLY A 933 -11.29 31.38 4.44
C GLY A 933 -10.14 30.64 5.15
N LEU A 934 -10.38 30.01 6.32
CA LEU A 934 -9.37 29.25 7.06
C LEU A 934 -9.34 27.77 6.62
N PHE A 935 -10.50 27.12 6.61
CA PHE A 935 -10.64 25.70 6.29
C PHE A 935 -11.04 25.51 4.83
N THR A 936 -10.10 25.77 3.93
CA THR A 936 -10.27 25.54 2.49
C THR A 936 -9.71 24.17 2.10
N GLN A 937 -10.14 23.64 0.95
CA GLN A 937 -9.62 22.37 0.42
C GLN A 937 -8.10 22.40 0.23
N HIS A 938 -7.53 23.56 -0.16
CA HIS A 938 -6.09 23.75 -0.28
C HIS A 938 -5.37 23.68 1.08
N THR A 939 -5.89 24.33 2.13
CA THR A 939 -5.32 24.28 3.48
C THR A 939 -5.39 22.88 4.08
N LEU A 940 -6.49 22.16 3.79
CA LEU A 940 -6.74 20.81 4.30
C LEU A 940 -6.12 19.70 3.45
N ALA A 941 -5.40 20.02 2.37
CA ALA A 941 -4.68 19.03 1.57
C ALA A 941 -3.51 18.42 2.38
N PRO A 942 -3.15 17.14 2.18
CA PRO A 942 -2.13 16.46 2.98
C PRO A 942 -0.74 17.15 3.01
N PRO A 943 -0.21 17.70 1.90
CA PRO A 943 1.05 18.46 1.93
C PRO A 943 0.96 19.71 2.82
N SER A 944 -0.12 20.48 2.70
CA SER A 944 -0.38 21.68 3.50
C SER A 944 -0.50 21.35 4.98
N LEU A 945 -1.28 20.33 5.34
CA LEU A 945 -1.44 19.87 6.72
C LEU A 945 -0.09 19.47 7.34
N ARG A 946 0.72 18.68 6.61
CA ARG A 946 2.05 18.27 7.08
C ARG A 946 2.98 19.46 7.26
N GLY A 947 3.00 20.39 6.30
CA GLY A 947 3.78 21.62 6.37
C GLY A 947 3.44 22.48 7.58
N ILE A 948 2.15 22.74 7.81
CA ILE A 948 1.68 23.58 8.93
C ILE A 948 1.94 22.89 10.29
N LEU A 949 1.65 21.59 10.42
CA LEU A 949 1.82 20.87 11.68
C LEU A 949 3.30 20.71 12.07
N ARG A 950 4.20 20.50 11.10
CA ARG A 950 5.65 20.40 11.33
C ARG A 950 6.29 21.77 11.56
N GLY A 951 5.94 22.78 10.74
CA GLY A 951 6.43 24.16 10.88
C GLY A 951 5.89 24.89 12.10
N GLY A 952 4.80 24.38 12.68
CA GLY A 952 4.18 24.89 13.89
C GLY A 952 3.01 25.83 13.57
N VAL A 953 1.84 25.48 14.10
CA VAL A 953 0.58 26.22 13.88
C VAL A 953 0.67 27.69 14.32
N ARG A 954 1.46 27.97 15.37
CA ARG A 954 1.69 29.35 15.82
C ARG A 954 2.43 30.17 14.76
N HIS A 955 3.49 29.62 14.21
CA HIS A 955 4.28 30.29 13.17
C HIS A 955 3.45 30.53 11.92
N PHE A 956 2.61 29.57 11.54
CA PHE A 956 1.65 29.73 10.45
C PHE A 956 0.66 30.89 10.69
N LEU A 957 0.12 31.03 11.90
CA LEU A 957 -0.76 32.16 12.24
C LEU A 957 -0.01 33.50 12.23
N GLU A 958 1.24 33.55 12.69
CA GLU A 958 2.10 34.74 12.65
C GLU A 958 2.36 35.17 11.18
N GLN A 959 2.70 34.22 10.30
CA GLN A 959 2.87 34.48 8.86
C GLN A 959 1.58 34.95 8.17
N LEU A 960 0.42 34.40 8.54
CA LEU A 960 -0.86 34.86 7.99
C LEU A 960 -1.14 36.32 8.33
N VAL A 961 -0.84 36.73 9.57
CA VAL A 961 -0.96 38.13 10.01
C VAL A 961 0.04 39.02 9.27
N GLU A 962 1.31 38.60 9.16
CA GLU A 962 2.37 39.36 8.48
C GLU A 962 2.06 39.59 6.99
N ARG A 963 1.58 38.56 6.27
CA ARG A 963 1.23 38.69 4.85
C ARG A 963 0.14 39.72 4.59
N GLN A 964 -0.89 39.77 5.45
CA GLN A 964 -1.96 40.76 5.31
C GLN A 964 -1.49 42.20 5.63
N MET A 965 -0.41 42.36 6.41
CA MET A 965 0.15 43.68 6.72
C MET A 965 1.07 44.24 5.62
N VAL A 966 1.68 43.38 4.80
CA VAL A 966 2.64 43.78 3.76
C VAL A 966 1.96 44.08 2.42
N ASP A 967 0.86 43.39 2.08
CA ASP A 967 0.13 43.57 0.80
C ASP A 967 -1.38 43.87 1.01
N PRO A 968 -1.75 45.09 1.42
CA PRO A 968 -3.15 45.48 1.56
C PRO A 968 -3.86 45.80 0.21
N ALA A 969 -3.14 45.77 -0.92
CA ALA A 969 -3.56 46.43 -2.16
C ALA A 969 -4.20 45.55 -3.26
N ASP A 970 -4.19 44.21 -3.15
CA ASP A 970 -4.88 43.35 -4.12
C ASP A 970 -6.39 43.23 -3.80
N SER A 971 -7.04 44.39 -3.81
CA SER A 971 -8.48 44.59 -3.61
C SER A 971 -9.28 44.32 -4.89
N SER A 972 -8.94 43.26 -5.64
CA SER A 972 -9.94 42.64 -6.50
C SER A 972 -10.97 41.96 -5.60
N THR A 973 -12.26 42.16 -5.87
CA THR A 973 -13.39 41.63 -5.07
C THR A 973 -13.36 40.09 -4.90
N THR A 974 -12.50 39.39 -5.63
CA THR A 974 -12.25 37.95 -5.62
C THR A 974 -11.24 37.47 -4.58
N ALA A 975 -10.22 38.27 -4.22
CA ALA A 975 -9.16 37.86 -3.26
C ALA A 975 -9.65 37.83 -1.80
N ALA A 976 -10.70 38.59 -1.47
CA ALA A 976 -11.28 38.69 -0.13
C ALA A 976 -11.81 37.35 0.45
N THR A 977 -12.08 36.36 -0.41
CA THR A 977 -12.69 35.08 -0.01
C THR A 977 -11.67 34.05 0.52
N ARG A 978 -10.37 34.28 0.32
CA ARG A 978 -9.29 33.32 0.66
C ARG A 978 -8.61 33.56 2.00
N VAL A 979 -8.84 34.72 2.60
CA VAL A 979 -8.17 35.13 3.83
C VAL A 979 -9.18 35.06 4.98
N PRO A 980 -8.85 34.46 6.14
CA PRO A 980 -9.74 34.44 7.28
C PRO A 980 -9.74 35.83 7.96
N VAL A 981 -10.35 36.82 7.30
CA VAL A 981 -10.30 38.26 7.66
C VAL A 981 -10.63 38.46 9.13
N ARG A 982 -11.74 37.88 9.58
CA ARG A 982 -12.19 37.98 10.98
C ARG A 982 -11.22 37.36 11.98
N LEU A 983 -10.55 36.26 11.63
CA LEU A 983 -9.53 35.67 12.50
C LEU A 983 -8.34 36.60 12.64
N ILE A 984 -7.87 37.17 11.53
CA ILE A 984 -6.70 38.04 11.52
C ILE A 984 -7.00 39.34 12.26
N GLU A 985 -8.16 39.97 12.03
CA GLU A 985 -8.61 41.15 12.79
C GLU A 985 -8.65 40.89 14.31
N GLU A 986 -9.20 39.76 14.73
CA GLU A 986 -9.31 39.41 16.17
C GLU A 986 -7.97 38.96 16.78
N LEU A 987 -7.02 38.46 15.99
CA LEU A 987 -5.63 38.19 16.42
C LEU A 987 -4.83 39.50 16.56
N VAL A 988 -4.96 40.42 15.59
CA VAL A 988 -4.27 41.73 15.59
C VAL A 988 -4.80 42.62 16.72
N SER A 989 -6.11 42.65 16.93
CA SER A 989 -6.74 43.40 18.04
C SER A 989 -6.53 42.74 19.41
N GLY A 990 -6.01 41.52 19.47
CA GLY A 990 -5.75 40.78 20.70
C GLY A 990 -6.99 40.21 21.40
N VAL A 991 -8.17 40.30 20.77
CA VAL A 991 -9.43 39.71 21.28
C VAL A 991 -9.31 38.19 21.41
N LEU A 992 -8.64 37.54 20.47
CA LEU A 992 -8.31 36.12 20.53
C LEU A 992 -6.80 35.95 20.77
N PRO A 993 -6.37 35.39 21.93
CA PRO A 993 -4.95 35.12 22.16
C PRO A 993 -4.40 34.11 21.14
N ILE A 994 -3.26 34.44 20.50
CA ILE A 994 -2.63 33.57 19.49
C ILE A 994 -2.35 32.15 20.00
N LYS A 995 -2.03 32.01 21.29
CA LYS A 995 -1.83 30.71 21.94
C LYS A 995 -3.10 29.87 21.95
N GLN A 996 -4.25 30.49 22.20
CA GLN A 996 -5.55 29.83 22.20
C GLN A 996 -5.98 29.47 20.77
N ALA A 997 -5.81 30.38 19.81
CA ALA A 997 -6.04 30.12 18.40
C ALA A 997 -5.17 28.95 17.90
N SER A 998 -3.87 28.97 18.21
CA SER A 998 -2.92 27.92 17.85
C SER A 998 -3.32 26.56 18.39
N ALA A 999 -3.76 26.49 19.66
CA ALA A 999 -4.16 25.23 20.28
C ALA A 999 -5.44 24.63 19.66
N ARG A 1000 -6.43 25.48 19.34
CA ARG A 1000 -7.69 25.07 18.71
C ARG A 1000 -7.47 24.66 17.26
N LEU A 1001 -6.76 25.49 16.48
CA LEU A 1001 -6.45 25.18 15.09
C LEU A 1001 -5.62 23.89 14.97
N ARG A 1002 -4.62 23.71 15.85
CA ARG A 1002 -3.84 22.46 15.89
C ARG A 1002 -4.71 21.23 16.09
N LEU A 1003 -5.67 21.28 17.00
CA LEU A 1003 -6.60 20.16 17.23
C LEU A 1003 -7.39 19.83 15.95
N VAL A 1004 -7.92 20.85 15.27
CA VAL A 1004 -8.70 20.67 14.03
C VAL A 1004 -7.84 20.09 12.91
N LEU A 1005 -6.66 20.65 12.67
CA LEU A 1005 -5.75 20.16 11.61
C LEU A 1005 -5.23 18.74 11.90
N GLU A 1006 -4.89 18.42 13.16
CA GLU A 1006 -4.57 17.05 13.55
C GLU A 1006 -5.77 16.10 13.32
N SER A 1007 -7.01 16.56 13.56
CA SER A 1007 -8.21 15.74 13.40
C SER A 1007 -8.46 15.37 11.94
N ILE A 1008 -8.27 16.31 11.03
CA ILE A 1008 -8.40 16.08 9.58
C ILE A 1008 -7.22 15.28 9.05
N ALA A 1009 -5.99 15.56 9.50
CA ALA A 1009 -4.82 14.79 9.10
C ALA A 1009 -4.93 13.30 9.49
N GLU A 1010 -5.50 12.99 10.66
CA GLU A 1010 -5.77 11.62 11.12
C GLU A 1010 -6.93 10.94 10.36
N ASN A 1011 -7.84 11.69 9.72
CA ASN A 1011 -9.10 11.18 9.13
C ASN A 1011 -9.34 11.75 7.72
N HIS A 1012 -8.30 11.78 6.89
CA HIS A 1012 -8.37 12.43 5.59
C HIS A 1012 -9.26 11.66 4.58
N ALA A 1013 -9.37 10.33 4.71
CA ALA A 1013 -10.28 9.52 3.91
C ALA A 1013 -11.75 9.93 4.14
N GLU A 1014 -12.16 10.11 5.40
CA GLU A 1014 -13.49 10.59 5.77
C GLU A 1014 -13.72 12.04 5.34
N TYR A 1015 -12.68 12.88 5.36
CA TYR A 1015 -12.76 14.25 4.83
C TYR A 1015 -13.01 14.27 3.31
N ARG A 1016 -12.45 13.33 2.55
CA ARG A 1016 -12.77 13.23 1.11
C ARG A 1016 -14.20 12.75 0.86
N ASP A 1017 -14.72 11.82 1.65
CA ASP A 1017 -16.13 11.43 1.61
C ASP A 1017 -17.04 12.63 1.91
N TRP A 1018 -16.72 13.39 2.96
CA TRP A 1018 -17.39 14.65 3.27
C TRP A 1018 -17.41 15.62 2.08
N ASN A 1019 -16.26 15.82 1.42
CA ASN A 1019 -16.18 16.69 0.24
C ASN A 1019 -16.96 16.19 -0.98
N SER A 1020 -17.15 14.88 -1.11
CA SER A 1020 -17.86 14.30 -2.27
C SER A 1020 -19.37 14.16 -2.06
N THR A 1021 -19.80 14.00 -0.81
CA THR A 1021 -21.16 13.51 -0.50
C THR A 1021 -22.10 14.63 -0.10
N THR A 1022 -21.59 15.70 0.52
CA THR A 1022 -22.40 16.84 0.97
C THR A 1022 -21.96 18.14 0.31
N THR A 1023 -22.89 19.07 0.12
CA THR A 1023 -22.59 20.44 -0.34
C THR A 1023 -22.16 21.36 0.80
N GLN A 1024 -22.31 20.91 2.05
CA GLN A 1024 -21.85 21.64 3.23
C GLN A 1024 -20.32 21.74 3.28
N SER A 1025 -19.59 20.89 2.55
CA SER A 1025 -18.13 20.92 2.44
C SER A 1025 -17.57 22.14 1.72
N ASP A 1026 -18.39 22.84 0.92
CA ASP A 1026 -18.02 24.08 0.25
C ASP A 1026 -17.68 25.20 1.27
N ARG A 1027 -18.05 25.03 2.55
CA ARG A 1027 -17.99 26.04 3.62
C ARG A 1027 -17.17 25.58 4.81
N GLY A 1028 -16.07 26.27 5.08
CA GLY A 1028 -15.14 25.96 6.17
C GLY A 1028 -15.77 26.06 7.57
N GLU A 1029 -16.77 26.92 7.75
CA GLU A 1029 -17.50 27.08 9.02
C GLU A 1029 -18.35 25.86 9.41
N TYR A 1030 -18.63 24.96 8.47
CA TYR A 1030 -19.38 23.71 8.70
C TYR A 1030 -18.49 22.50 8.99
N LEU A 1031 -17.16 22.66 9.02
CA LEU A 1031 -16.24 21.56 9.32
C LEU A 1031 -16.47 20.92 10.69
N HIS A 1032 -17.07 21.64 11.64
CA HIS A 1032 -17.43 21.11 12.95
C HIS A 1032 -18.45 19.95 12.87
N ILE A 1033 -19.28 19.90 11.82
CA ILE A 1033 -20.21 18.81 11.56
C ILE A 1033 -19.43 17.52 11.33
N LEU A 1034 -18.43 17.55 10.44
CA LEU A 1034 -17.54 16.41 10.20
C LEU A 1034 -16.84 15.98 11.51
N LEU A 1035 -16.32 16.92 12.31
CA LEU A 1035 -15.70 16.56 13.59
C LEU A 1035 -16.67 15.86 14.55
N ASN A 1036 -17.97 16.22 14.54
CA ASN A 1036 -18.99 15.51 15.32
C ASN A 1036 -19.18 14.06 14.88
N PHE A 1037 -19.19 13.78 13.57
CA PHE A 1037 -19.21 12.41 13.06
C PHE A 1037 -17.92 11.66 13.44
N LEU A 1038 -16.76 12.29 13.31
CA LEU A 1038 -15.48 11.70 13.66
C LEU A 1038 -15.34 11.42 15.17
N ARG A 1039 -16.02 12.17 16.05
CA ARG A 1039 -16.08 11.86 17.49
C ARG A 1039 -16.76 10.51 17.76
N ILE A 1040 -17.83 10.18 17.04
CA ILE A 1040 -18.48 8.85 17.14
C ILE A 1040 -17.55 7.76 16.61
N LYS A 1041 -16.91 7.99 15.45
CA LYS A 1041 -15.90 7.07 14.91
C LYS A 1041 -14.77 6.81 15.91
N ALA A 1042 -14.20 7.87 16.50
CA ALA A 1042 -13.13 7.76 17.48
C ALA A 1042 -13.55 6.97 18.74
N GLU A 1043 -14.80 7.12 19.17
CA GLU A 1043 -15.37 6.33 20.27
C GLU A 1043 -15.52 4.85 19.90
N TYR A 1044 -16.01 4.56 18.68
CA TYR A 1044 -16.07 3.21 18.13
C TYR A 1044 -14.68 2.56 18.05
N ASP A 1045 -13.70 3.27 17.47
CA ASP A 1045 -12.34 2.79 17.31
C ASP A 1045 -11.66 2.53 18.65
N ARG A 1046 -11.93 3.36 19.67
CA ARG A 1046 -11.45 3.14 21.03
C ARG A 1046 -12.01 1.86 21.63
N ILE A 1047 -13.30 1.56 21.44
CA ILE A 1047 -13.91 0.31 21.92
C ILE A 1047 -13.35 -0.88 21.16
N ALA A 1048 -13.25 -0.80 19.82
CA ALA A 1048 -12.63 -1.84 19.00
C ALA A 1048 -11.18 -2.12 19.44
N TRP A 1049 -10.41 -1.08 19.78
CA TRP A 1049 -9.05 -1.22 20.32
C TRP A 1049 -9.02 -1.94 21.67
N THR A 1050 -10.02 -1.76 22.54
CA THR A 1050 -10.09 -2.52 23.81
C THR A 1050 -10.38 -4.00 23.60
N LEU A 1051 -11.09 -4.35 22.52
CA LEU A 1051 -11.46 -5.72 22.17
C LEU A 1051 -10.34 -6.50 21.44
N ARG A 1052 -9.18 -5.87 21.22
CA ARG A 1052 -8.06 -6.47 20.48
C ARG A 1052 -7.66 -7.87 20.97
N PRO A 1053 -7.56 -8.18 22.28
CA PRO A 1053 -7.25 -9.54 22.73
C PRO A 1053 -8.30 -10.59 22.33
N VAL A 1054 -9.59 -10.19 22.30
CA VAL A 1054 -10.70 -11.06 21.85
C VAL A 1054 -10.56 -11.38 20.37
N ASN A 1055 -10.23 -10.36 19.56
CA ASN A 1055 -10.02 -10.50 18.12
C ASN A 1055 -8.81 -11.37 17.80
N MET A 1056 -7.71 -11.19 18.52
CA MET A 1056 -6.50 -11.99 18.35
C MET A 1056 -6.74 -13.47 18.67
N ALA A 1057 -7.52 -13.79 19.71
CA ALA A 1057 -7.88 -15.17 20.02
C ALA A 1057 -8.69 -15.80 18.88
N HIS A 1058 -9.71 -15.11 18.37
CA HIS A 1058 -10.52 -15.57 17.24
C HIS A 1058 -9.67 -15.80 15.98
N ARG A 1059 -8.78 -14.86 15.64
CA ARG A 1059 -7.86 -14.98 14.49
C ARG A 1059 -7.05 -16.27 14.53
N VAL A 1060 -6.56 -16.66 15.70
CA VAL A 1060 -5.84 -17.93 15.87
C VAL A 1060 -6.78 -19.12 15.61
N LEU A 1061 -8.00 -19.10 16.15
CA LEU A 1061 -8.98 -20.17 15.90
C LEU A 1061 -9.30 -20.32 14.40
N ALA A 1062 -9.53 -19.19 13.71
CA ALA A 1062 -9.81 -19.16 12.28
C ALA A 1062 -8.63 -19.74 11.47
N ARG A 1063 -7.39 -19.27 11.72
CA ARG A 1063 -6.19 -19.75 11.02
C ARG A 1063 -5.86 -21.21 11.32
N ARG A 1064 -6.17 -21.71 12.53
CA ARG A 1064 -5.98 -23.12 12.90
C ARG A 1064 -7.11 -24.04 12.39
N GLY A 1065 -8.09 -23.50 11.66
CA GLY A 1065 -9.20 -24.27 11.09
C GLY A 1065 -10.23 -24.77 12.11
N VAL A 1066 -10.25 -24.22 13.33
CA VAL A 1066 -11.20 -24.63 14.39
C VAL A 1066 -12.49 -23.81 14.29
N THR A 1067 -13.25 -24.06 13.21
CA THR A 1067 -14.38 -23.22 12.77
C THR A 1067 -15.52 -23.13 13.80
N GLU A 1068 -15.90 -24.25 14.43
CA GLU A 1068 -16.97 -24.26 15.44
C GLU A 1068 -16.64 -23.39 16.66
N ALA A 1069 -15.40 -23.49 17.17
CA ALA A 1069 -14.94 -22.68 18.29
C ALA A 1069 -14.83 -21.19 17.92
N ALA A 1070 -14.35 -20.88 16.70
CA ALA A 1070 -14.29 -19.51 16.18
C ALA A 1070 -15.70 -18.90 16.09
N GLU A 1071 -16.67 -19.64 15.57
CA GLU A 1071 -18.06 -19.19 15.45
C GLU A 1071 -18.72 -18.97 16.82
N ALA A 1072 -18.56 -19.92 17.75
CA ALA A 1072 -19.08 -19.79 19.11
C ALA A 1072 -18.47 -18.58 19.85
N TRP A 1073 -17.16 -18.37 19.68
CA TRP A 1073 -16.45 -17.23 20.28
C TRP A 1073 -16.93 -15.89 19.70
N ARG A 1074 -17.12 -15.80 18.37
CA ARG A 1074 -17.75 -14.64 17.72
C ARG A 1074 -19.17 -14.39 18.23
N GLY A 1075 -19.95 -15.46 18.41
CA GLY A 1075 -21.30 -15.39 18.97
C GLY A 1075 -21.32 -14.71 20.34
N ARG A 1076 -20.43 -15.13 21.24
CA ARG A 1076 -20.29 -14.53 22.58
C ARG A 1076 -19.93 -13.05 22.52
N MET A 1077 -18.96 -12.67 21.70
CA MET A 1077 -18.57 -11.26 21.53
C MET A 1077 -19.74 -10.40 21.01
N ARG A 1078 -20.51 -10.92 20.05
CA ARG A 1078 -21.70 -10.25 19.52
C ARG A 1078 -22.74 -10.00 20.60
N ASP A 1079 -23.01 -10.98 21.46
CA ASP A 1079 -23.97 -10.85 22.55
C ASP A 1079 -23.50 -9.84 23.61
N GLU A 1080 -22.21 -9.88 23.98
CA GLU A 1080 -21.63 -8.98 24.99
C GLU A 1080 -21.54 -7.52 24.50
N THR A 1081 -21.37 -7.29 23.20
CA THR A 1081 -21.16 -5.93 22.64
C THR A 1081 -22.39 -5.30 22.00
N ARG A 1082 -23.50 -6.05 21.83
CA ARG A 1082 -24.73 -5.60 21.15
C ARG A 1082 -25.23 -4.25 21.66
N GLY A 1083 -25.43 -4.10 22.98
CA GLY A 1083 -25.97 -2.87 23.55
C GLY A 1083 -25.09 -1.63 23.31
N THR A 1084 -23.76 -1.81 23.32
CA THR A 1084 -22.82 -0.72 23.04
C THR A 1084 -22.84 -0.33 21.56
N ALA A 1085 -22.89 -1.31 20.66
CA ALA A 1085 -23.01 -1.06 19.22
C ALA A 1085 -24.32 -0.33 18.89
N ASP A 1086 -25.45 -0.81 19.42
CA ASP A 1086 -26.77 -0.21 19.20
C ASP A 1086 -26.84 1.25 19.68
N ALA A 1087 -26.19 1.57 20.80
CA ALA A 1087 -26.11 2.94 21.32
C ALA A 1087 -25.32 3.89 20.38
N LEU A 1088 -24.20 3.44 19.81
CA LEU A 1088 -23.43 4.22 18.85
C LEU A 1088 -24.20 4.42 17.54
N VAL A 1089 -24.86 3.36 17.05
CA VAL A 1089 -25.70 3.41 15.84
C VAL A 1089 -26.89 4.36 16.02
N SER A 1090 -27.52 4.36 17.20
CA SER A 1090 -28.61 5.29 17.52
C SER A 1090 -28.12 6.76 17.51
N ARG A 1091 -26.99 7.05 18.16
CA ARG A 1091 -26.39 8.39 18.16
C ARG A 1091 -25.97 8.86 16.76
N LEU A 1092 -25.39 7.96 15.97
CA LEU A 1092 -25.06 8.24 14.57
C LEU A 1092 -26.34 8.56 13.77
N SER A 1093 -27.39 7.74 13.91
CA SER A 1093 -28.66 7.96 13.20
C SER A 1093 -29.32 9.30 13.58
N GLN A 1094 -29.18 9.73 14.84
CA GLN A 1094 -29.62 11.06 15.29
C GLN A 1094 -28.82 12.19 14.62
N LEU A 1095 -27.48 12.06 14.54
CA LEU A 1095 -26.64 13.05 13.83
C LEU A 1095 -26.95 13.09 12.33
N GLU A 1096 -27.13 11.94 11.69
CA GLU A 1096 -27.48 11.84 10.28
C GLU A 1096 -28.83 12.49 9.98
N ALA A 1097 -29.82 12.31 10.87
CA ALA A 1097 -31.12 12.96 10.78
C ALA A 1097 -31.04 14.47 11.03
N GLN A 1098 -30.24 14.91 12.02
CA GLN A 1098 -30.07 16.31 12.38
C GLN A 1098 -29.48 17.13 11.25
N TRP A 1099 -28.40 16.63 10.63
CA TRP A 1099 -27.65 17.35 9.58
C TRP A 1099 -28.10 16.99 8.18
N GLY A 1100 -29.03 16.03 8.06
CA GLY A 1100 -29.53 15.57 6.77
C GLY A 1100 -28.41 15.05 5.89
N MET A 1101 -27.55 14.17 6.42
CA MET A 1101 -26.47 13.57 5.63
C MET A 1101 -25.99 12.24 6.20
N ARG A 1102 -25.44 11.38 5.35
CA ARG A 1102 -24.83 10.09 5.72
C ARG A 1102 -23.45 10.02 5.07
N LEU A 1103 -22.40 9.84 5.87
CA LEU A 1103 -21.03 9.63 5.39
C LEU A 1103 -20.76 8.13 5.38
N ALA A 1104 -20.60 7.52 4.21
CA ALA A 1104 -20.44 6.07 4.07
C ALA A 1104 -19.21 5.57 4.82
N SER A 1105 -18.09 6.29 4.73
CA SER A 1105 -16.82 5.99 5.42
C SER A 1105 -16.97 5.84 6.94
N ILE A 1106 -17.91 6.57 7.56
CA ILE A 1106 -18.18 6.52 9.00
C ILE A 1106 -19.35 5.60 9.31
N SER A 1107 -20.43 5.70 8.53
CA SER A 1107 -21.65 4.93 8.70
C SER A 1107 -21.40 3.45 8.59
N ASP A 1108 -20.71 3.01 7.55
CA ASP A 1108 -20.49 1.58 7.31
C ASP A 1108 -19.56 1.00 8.38
N ARG A 1109 -18.62 1.80 8.91
CA ARG A 1109 -17.75 1.39 10.01
C ARG A 1109 -18.50 1.26 11.34
N VAL A 1110 -19.33 2.25 11.71
CA VAL A 1110 -20.04 2.29 13.00
C VAL A 1110 -21.26 1.36 13.03
N ARG A 1111 -21.95 1.18 11.90
CA ARG A 1111 -23.13 0.31 11.79
C ARG A 1111 -22.78 -1.17 11.74
N ARG A 1112 -21.53 -1.50 11.42
CA ARG A 1112 -21.03 -2.87 11.54
C ARG A 1112 -20.84 -3.22 13.02
N SER A 1113 -21.20 -4.44 13.37
CA SER A 1113 -20.91 -4.99 14.70
C SER A 1113 -19.41 -5.04 14.92
N PHE A 1114 -18.98 -5.05 16.19
CA PHE A 1114 -17.57 -5.28 16.52
C PHE A 1114 -17.05 -6.67 16.06
N THR A 1115 -17.94 -7.59 15.65
CA THR A 1115 -17.58 -8.88 15.04
C THR A 1115 -17.10 -8.79 13.59
N ALA A 1116 -17.25 -7.65 12.94
CA ALA A 1116 -16.81 -7.44 11.56
C ALA A 1116 -15.34 -7.79 11.33
N THR A 1117 -14.47 -7.49 12.30
CA THR A 1117 -13.05 -7.87 12.23
C THR A 1117 -12.87 -9.39 12.27
N LEU A 1118 -13.70 -10.10 13.05
CA LEU A 1118 -13.66 -11.56 13.16
C LEU A 1118 -14.11 -12.23 11.86
N GLU A 1119 -15.17 -11.70 11.25
CA GLU A 1119 -15.64 -12.16 9.95
C GLU A 1119 -14.57 -11.97 8.87
N GLN A 1120 -13.80 -10.87 8.95
CA GLN A 1120 -12.68 -10.64 8.05
C GLN A 1120 -11.52 -11.62 8.32
N ASP A 1121 -11.18 -11.89 9.58
CA ASP A 1121 -10.17 -12.89 9.92
C ASP A 1121 -10.57 -14.29 9.39
N GLU A 1122 -11.86 -14.63 9.41
CA GLU A 1122 -12.42 -15.85 8.78
C GLU A 1122 -12.25 -15.87 7.24
N LEU A 1123 -12.44 -14.74 6.56
CA LEU A 1123 -12.23 -14.63 5.12
C LEU A 1123 -10.74 -14.77 4.76
N GLU A 1124 -9.86 -14.08 5.48
CA GLU A 1124 -8.40 -14.15 5.28
C GLU A 1124 -7.85 -15.56 5.54
N ALA A 1125 -8.44 -16.31 6.49
CA ALA A 1125 -8.04 -17.69 6.75
C ALA A 1125 -8.34 -18.67 5.58
N LEU A 1126 -9.23 -18.30 4.65
CA LEU A 1126 -9.53 -19.11 3.47
C LEU A 1126 -8.54 -18.88 2.31
N VAL A 1127 -7.68 -17.86 2.41
CA VAL A 1127 -6.74 -17.50 1.33
C VAL A 1127 -5.69 -18.58 1.11
N GLU A 1128 -5.01 -19.04 2.17
CA GLU A 1128 -3.97 -20.07 2.06
C GLU A 1128 -4.53 -21.38 1.44
N PRO A 1129 -5.69 -21.92 1.87
CA PRO A 1129 -6.33 -23.03 1.19
C PRO A 1129 -6.69 -22.75 -0.28
N ALA A 1130 -7.20 -21.57 -0.61
CA ALA A 1130 -7.58 -21.22 -1.99
C ALA A 1130 -6.36 -21.10 -2.92
N VAL A 1131 -5.25 -20.54 -2.41
CA VAL A 1131 -3.97 -20.53 -3.13
C VAL A 1131 -3.39 -21.94 -3.23
N GLY A 1132 -3.50 -22.75 -2.19
CA GLY A 1132 -3.14 -24.18 -2.24
C GLY A 1132 -3.90 -24.92 -3.35
N GLU A 1133 -5.21 -24.67 -3.49
CA GLU A 1133 -6.03 -25.22 -4.58
C GLU A 1133 -5.55 -24.74 -5.96
N LEU A 1134 -5.24 -23.44 -6.11
CA LEU A 1134 -4.69 -22.86 -7.35
C LEU A 1134 -3.39 -23.56 -7.80
N PHE A 1135 -2.49 -23.83 -6.84
CA PHE A 1135 -1.14 -24.36 -7.10
C PHE A 1135 -0.99 -25.87 -6.97
N THR A 1136 -1.93 -26.59 -6.38
CA THR A 1136 -1.82 -28.05 -6.18
C THR A 1136 -3.09 -28.83 -6.51
N GLY A 1137 -4.19 -28.14 -6.81
CA GLY A 1137 -5.52 -28.74 -6.97
C GLY A 1137 -6.17 -29.17 -5.64
N SER A 1138 -5.54 -28.91 -4.48
CA SER A 1138 -6.01 -29.35 -3.17
C SER A 1138 -5.85 -28.25 -2.09
N PRO A 1139 -6.79 -28.10 -1.14
CA PRO A 1139 -8.05 -28.82 -1.03
C PRO A 1139 -9.11 -28.29 -2.00
N ALA A 1140 -9.80 -29.19 -2.70
CA ALA A 1140 -10.84 -28.81 -3.67
C ALA A 1140 -12.01 -28.06 -3.00
N GLY A 1141 -12.49 -26.98 -3.64
CA GLY A 1141 -13.61 -26.17 -3.17
C GLY A 1141 -13.25 -25.09 -2.13
N ALA A 1142 -11.95 -24.87 -1.89
CA ALA A 1142 -11.46 -23.79 -1.02
C ALA A 1142 -11.71 -22.42 -1.65
N GLY A 1143 -11.41 -22.27 -2.95
CA GLY A 1143 -11.71 -21.08 -3.74
C GLY A 1143 -13.19 -20.75 -3.76
N ASP A 1144 -14.07 -21.74 -3.96
CA ASP A 1144 -15.53 -21.55 -3.88
C ASP A 1144 -15.97 -21.03 -2.51
N SER A 1145 -15.31 -21.49 -1.45
CA SER A 1145 -15.61 -21.10 -0.07
C SER A 1145 -15.17 -19.67 0.22
N LEU A 1146 -13.98 -19.28 -0.26
CA LEU A 1146 -13.49 -17.92 -0.21
C LEU A 1146 -14.42 -16.97 -0.98
N GLU A 1147 -14.81 -17.35 -2.19
CA GLU A 1147 -15.68 -16.57 -3.07
C GLU A 1147 -17.05 -16.33 -2.43
N ARG A 1148 -17.72 -17.40 -1.96
CA ARG A 1148 -19.00 -17.29 -1.23
C ARG A 1148 -18.89 -16.42 0.02
N ARG A 1149 -17.75 -16.47 0.72
CA ARG A 1149 -17.54 -15.64 1.91
C ARG A 1149 -17.30 -14.18 1.53
N ALA A 1150 -16.50 -13.90 0.51
CA ALA A 1150 -16.25 -12.54 0.02
C ALA A 1150 -17.54 -11.87 -0.46
N ASP A 1151 -18.44 -12.62 -1.13
CA ASP A 1151 -19.75 -12.13 -1.57
C ASP A 1151 -20.61 -11.60 -0.40
N SER A 1152 -20.46 -12.15 0.81
CA SER A 1152 -21.21 -11.69 1.99
C SER A 1152 -20.78 -10.30 2.51
N PHE A 1153 -19.62 -9.79 2.08
CA PHE A 1153 -19.12 -8.46 2.44
C PHE A 1153 -19.61 -7.36 1.47
N LEU A 1154 -20.02 -7.75 0.26
CA LEU A 1154 -20.43 -6.83 -0.79
C LEU A 1154 -21.65 -6.00 -0.36
N GLY A 1155 -21.57 -4.68 -0.55
CA GLY A 1155 -22.65 -3.75 -0.17
C GLY A 1155 -22.76 -3.48 1.33
N VAL A 1156 -22.01 -4.19 2.18
CA VAL A 1156 -21.98 -4.01 3.64
C VAL A 1156 -20.76 -3.19 4.06
N ALA A 1157 -19.65 -3.33 3.33
CA ALA A 1157 -18.38 -2.69 3.63
C ALA A 1157 -17.76 -2.00 2.39
N SER A 1158 -18.60 -1.40 1.55
CA SER A 1158 -18.19 -0.80 0.27
C SER A 1158 -17.40 0.51 0.41
N GLY A 1159 -17.41 1.14 1.60
CA GLY A 1159 -16.74 2.42 1.83
C GLY A 1159 -17.34 3.58 1.03
N SER A 1160 -16.60 4.68 0.90
CA SER A 1160 -17.05 5.86 0.13
C SER A 1160 -16.87 5.72 -1.38
N GLY A 1161 -16.20 4.66 -1.85
CA GLY A 1161 -15.79 4.48 -3.25
C GLY A 1161 -14.70 5.44 -3.73
N VAL A 1162 -14.13 6.26 -2.84
CA VAL A 1162 -12.96 7.10 -3.16
C VAL A 1162 -11.66 6.29 -3.09
N GLU A 1163 -11.63 5.30 -2.21
CA GLU A 1163 -10.54 4.33 -2.03
C GLU A 1163 -11.09 2.91 -2.13
N VAL A 1164 -10.20 1.95 -2.38
CA VAL A 1164 -10.52 0.53 -2.25
C VAL A 1164 -10.84 0.27 -0.76
N PRO A 1165 -11.93 -0.46 -0.43
CA PRO A 1165 -12.23 -0.76 0.96
C PRO A 1165 -11.10 -1.52 1.67
N ASP A 1166 -10.81 -1.16 2.93
CA ASP A 1166 -9.74 -1.76 3.75
C ASP A 1166 -9.74 -3.30 3.73
N TRP A 1167 -10.92 -3.94 3.71
CA TRP A 1167 -11.03 -5.40 3.72
C TRP A 1167 -10.55 -6.03 2.40
N LEU A 1168 -10.75 -5.35 1.27
CA LEU A 1168 -10.26 -5.78 -0.04
C LEU A 1168 -8.77 -5.53 -0.20
N GLU A 1169 -8.25 -4.41 0.31
CA GLU A 1169 -6.81 -4.15 0.33
C GLU A 1169 -6.08 -5.23 1.14
N ARG A 1170 -6.60 -5.57 2.34
CA ARG A 1170 -6.04 -6.65 3.16
C ARG A 1170 -6.19 -8.02 2.53
N LEU A 1171 -7.32 -8.30 1.88
CA LEU A 1171 -7.53 -9.55 1.16
C LEU A 1171 -6.53 -9.68 0.00
N SER A 1172 -6.41 -8.64 -0.84
CA SER A 1172 -5.44 -8.58 -1.94
C SER A 1172 -4.02 -8.80 -1.43
N GLY A 1173 -3.57 -8.03 -0.44
CA GLY A 1173 -2.22 -8.19 0.11
C GLY A 1173 -1.99 -9.53 0.84
N THR A 1174 -3.04 -10.23 1.26
CA THR A 1174 -2.93 -11.59 1.80
C THR A 1174 -2.84 -12.62 0.69
N VAL A 1175 -3.58 -12.45 -0.40
CA VAL A 1175 -3.49 -13.25 -1.62
C VAL A 1175 -2.11 -13.11 -2.24
N ASP A 1176 -1.60 -11.89 -2.41
CA ASP A 1176 -0.28 -11.63 -3.00
C ASP A 1176 0.83 -12.33 -2.20
N ARG A 1177 0.80 -12.20 -0.87
CA ARG A 1177 1.74 -12.92 0.01
C ARG A 1177 1.57 -14.43 -0.07
N ALA A 1178 0.34 -14.94 -0.12
CA ALA A 1178 0.11 -16.38 -0.17
C ALA A 1178 0.58 -16.99 -1.51
N ILE A 1179 0.32 -16.31 -2.64
CA ILE A 1179 0.82 -16.68 -3.96
C ILE A 1179 2.35 -16.66 -3.97
N GLU A 1180 2.97 -15.59 -3.48
CA GLU A 1180 4.44 -15.50 -3.37
C GLU A 1180 5.02 -16.67 -2.54
N HIS A 1181 4.42 -17.01 -1.39
CA HIS A 1181 4.88 -18.15 -0.60
C HIS A 1181 4.70 -19.50 -1.33
N ALA A 1182 3.64 -19.65 -2.12
CA ALA A 1182 3.36 -20.86 -2.89
C ALA A 1182 4.32 -21.00 -4.09
N ASP A 1183 4.57 -19.93 -4.85
CA ASP A 1183 5.52 -19.88 -5.97
C ASP A 1183 6.95 -20.23 -5.53
N ILE A 1184 7.33 -19.73 -4.36
CA ILE A 1184 8.66 -19.98 -3.78
C ILE A 1184 8.77 -21.43 -3.25
N GLY A 1185 7.68 -22.22 -3.25
CA GLY A 1185 7.67 -23.63 -2.83
C GLY A 1185 7.99 -23.81 -1.35
N LEU A 1186 7.71 -22.77 -0.54
CA LEU A 1186 8.20 -22.63 0.82
C LEU A 1186 7.33 -23.30 1.91
N SER A 1187 6.24 -23.97 1.53
CA SER A 1187 5.18 -24.40 2.46
C SER A 1187 5.70 -25.17 3.70
N GLU A 1188 6.55 -26.19 3.53
CA GLU A 1188 6.99 -27.01 4.67
C GLU A 1188 8.35 -26.61 5.26
N PHE A 1189 9.31 -26.16 4.44
CA PHE A 1189 10.65 -25.85 4.94
C PHE A 1189 10.76 -24.45 5.57
N SER A 1190 10.03 -23.46 5.03
CA SER A 1190 10.05 -22.08 5.54
C SER A 1190 9.57 -21.99 6.98
N THR A 1191 8.63 -22.84 7.37
CA THR A 1191 8.14 -22.90 8.75
C THR A 1191 9.22 -23.48 9.66
N THR A 1192 9.81 -24.65 9.37
CA THR A 1192 10.77 -25.30 10.30
C THR A 1192 12.05 -24.50 10.60
N GLY A 1193 12.46 -23.57 9.73
CA GLY A 1193 13.61 -22.67 9.94
C GLY A 1193 13.29 -21.40 10.75
N GLN A 1194 12.02 -21.15 11.09
CA GLN A 1194 11.60 -19.94 11.78
C GLN A 1194 11.30 -20.20 13.26
N LEU A 1195 11.49 -19.18 14.11
CA LEU A 1195 10.95 -19.20 15.46
C LEU A 1195 9.57 -18.52 15.44
N PRO A 1196 8.54 -19.12 16.07
CA PRO A 1196 8.62 -20.25 17.00
C PRO A 1196 8.55 -21.65 16.38
N GLU A 1197 8.27 -21.79 15.08
CA GLU A 1197 7.98 -23.03 14.36
C GLU A 1197 8.98 -24.17 14.62
N ALA A 1198 10.27 -23.86 14.71
CA ALA A 1198 11.35 -24.80 15.00
C ALA A 1198 11.27 -25.46 16.40
N VAL A 1199 10.59 -24.82 17.36
CA VAL A 1199 10.35 -25.39 18.69
C VAL A 1199 9.15 -26.32 18.60
N ARG A 1200 9.34 -27.62 18.80
CA ARG A 1200 8.25 -28.60 18.74
C ARG A 1200 7.24 -28.39 19.87
N TRP A 1201 5.96 -28.63 19.58
CA TRP A 1201 4.93 -28.70 20.59
C TRP A 1201 5.16 -29.91 21.50
N THR A 1202 5.49 -29.67 22.77
CA THR A 1202 5.48 -30.74 23.77
C THR A 1202 4.03 -31.20 23.99
N PRO A 1203 3.72 -32.50 23.94
CA PRO A 1203 2.38 -33.02 24.24
C PRO A 1203 2.05 -32.73 25.71
N ILE A 1204 0.97 -31.99 25.98
CA ILE A 1204 0.56 -31.64 27.34
C ILE A 1204 -0.94 -31.89 27.47
N PRO A 1205 -1.37 -32.76 28.41
CA PRO A 1205 -2.78 -33.04 28.64
C PRO A 1205 -3.59 -31.78 28.96
N TRP A 1206 -4.84 -31.77 28.51
CA TRP A 1206 -5.78 -30.67 28.78
C TRP A 1206 -5.84 -30.28 30.26
N ASP A 1207 -5.94 -31.25 31.18
CA ASP A 1207 -6.13 -30.97 32.60
C ASP A 1207 -4.96 -30.21 33.24
N VAL A 1208 -3.73 -30.45 32.74
CA VAL A 1208 -2.53 -29.73 33.19
C VAL A 1208 -2.57 -28.28 32.74
N ILE A 1209 -2.93 -28.03 31.48
CA ILE A 1209 -3.08 -26.66 30.96
C ILE A 1209 -4.25 -25.94 31.63
N HIS A 1210 -5.36 -26.63 31.83
CA HIS A 1210 -6.53 -26.08 32.51
C HIS A 1210 -6.21 -25.67 33.95
N ALA A 1211 -5.47 -26.48 34.70
CA ALA A 1211 -4.98 -26.13 36.03
C ALA A 1211 -4.01 -24.94 35.99
N ALA A 1212 -3.11 -24.89 35.01
CA ALA A 1212 -2.15 -23.79 34.83
C ALA A 1212 -2.83 -22.46 34.44
N LEU A 1213 -3.95 -22.49 33.71
CA LEU A 1213 -4.74 -21.31 33.37
C LEU A 1213 -5.58 -20.81 34.56
N LYS A 1214 -5.98 -21.71 35.47
CA LYS A 1214 -6.69 -21.36 36.71
C LYS A 1214 -5.76 -20.74 37.76
N ALA A 1215 -4.55 -21.28 37.90
CA ALA A 1215 -3.48 -20.69 38.70
C ALA A 1215 -3.13 -19.29 38.19
#